data_AF-A0A2H0QG87-F1
#
_entry.id   AF-A0A2H0QG87-F1
#
_cell.length_a   1.000
_cell.length_b   1.000
_cell.length_c   1.000
_cell.angle_alpha   90.00
_cell.angle_beta   90.00
_cell.angle_gamma   90.00
#
_symmetry.space_group_name_H-M   'P 1'
#
loop_
_entity.id
_entity.type
_entity.pdbx_description
1 polymer ?
#
loop_
_entity_poly.entity_id
_entity_poly.type
_entity_poly.pdbx_seq_one_letter_code
_entity_poly.pdbx_strand_id
1 'polypeptide(L)'
;MFFKKLTTGSVLALSLGLISHGVFAECLQIGDSQSTGTTFTKTLNQSLSTHGWKTNTFSKVGSRTLDWIKVPSTPLEERFPIVSYPNSKLDKPLPRQDKSWIQQLLGHGSADKKLDCVVVQLGDNDYDYAKKYIELTKAGEPSKAQAFKEQYLKQVKMLVEQIGEQNPGRCSWIGPTWRDQNGGYKHVSNDVKIMINALQKEALAGTKCEHVDGTDPTLKAEFDKLGSFTKDGLHLTNEAAEKWGQFAANAVVNGTVTPVFEAKKRSADAAPLVKDFKQKNLKEIDVRDYKLPLTNSIKVMSTKTGRTSTLNANRNSAIQVLGKAPGGGYRVRVFKNGVLLPGEFVTAASNVKRGVNWYMLNQFEEVARETNSAGTAGPTVCPECVAMASQRQADYNLEDVSDLTSDAPVVSSPGEWKPGCEALAQNPPKAEDKSKLMQCIRSIQNAIVAGNRDGNGALNRKKVFDSMFSRLKPEEQKFAAMIFTVQGEVGWMGDHGRYHEMMAVMKVLENRVSMAKQRGWSEPVNELDIALHPIEFSMYNANDPNWRKVLDPVRRENFSNAIESFLRFPSAKFEPANIANRISHYHTNGVSPAWRNSPKANLVIDNNPVVGAGRTKHLFYYNVDGNVGWSRRQSSRYKRA
;
A
#
# COMPACT_ATOMS: atom_id res chain seq x y z
N MET A 1 -8.82 77.53 -14.59
CA MET A 1 -9.83 76.87 -15.44
C MET A 1 -9.31 76.88 -16.87
N PHE A 2 -8.83 75.75 -17.38
CA PHE A 2 -8.43 75.57 -18.78
C PHE A 2 -9.00 74.24 -19.28
N PHE A 3 -9.86 74.30 -20.29
CA PHE A 3 -10.53 73.15 -20.88
C PHE A 3 -9.64 72.48 -21.95
N LYS A 4 -9.56 71.15 -21.87
CA LYS A 4 -8.94 70.25 -22.86
C LYS A 4 -9.78 70.19 -24.15
N LYS A 5 -9.11 70.27 -25.30
CA LYS A 5 -9.55 69.70 -26.59
C LYS A 5 -8.65 68.50 -26.91
N LEU A 6 -9.25 67.32 -27.08
CA LEU A 6 -8.62 66.14 -27.67
C LEU A 6 -9.42 65.79 -28.92
N THR A 7 -8.75 65.84 -30.06
CA THR A 7 -9.24 65.45 -31.38
C THR A 7 -9.08 63.95 -31.58
N THR A 8 -10.16 63.25 -31.90
CA THR A 8 -10.20 61.85 -32.34
C THR A 8 -9.82 61.75 -33.82
N GLY A 9 -8.70 61.11 -34.11
CA GLY A 9 -8.34 60.64 -35.45
C GLY A 9 -8.59 59.14 -35.57
N SER A 10 -9.54 58.76 -36.42
CA SER A 10 -9.83 57.37 -36.77
C SER A 10 -8.88 56.91 -37.88
N VAL A 11 -8.01 55.94 -37.59
CA VAL A 11 -7.25 55.20 -38.61
C VAL A 11 -7.96 53.87 -38.84
N LEU A 12 -8.60 53.75 -40.00
CA LEU A 12 -9.21 52.51 -40.49
C LEU A 12 -8.09 51.67 -41.13
N ALA A 13 -7.58 50.67 -40.41
CA ALA A 13 -6.63 49.70 -40.95
C ALA A 13 -7.40 48.59 -41.71
N LEU A 14 -7.36 48.63 -43.04
CA LEU A 14 -7.80 47.54 -43.91
C LEU A 14 -6.76 46.39 -43.81
N SER A 15 -7.04 45.39 -42.97
CA SER A 15 -6.28 44.14 -42.96
C SER A 15 -6.82 43.20 -44.04
N LEU A 16 -6.18 43.21 -45.22
CA LEU A 16 -6.33 42.17 -46.25
C LEU A 16 -5.88 40.82 -45.66
N GLY A 17 -6.85 40.00 -45.26
CA GLY A 17 -6.63 38.63 -44.83
C GLY A 17 -6.19 37.77 -46.01
N LEU A 18 -4.88 37.55 -46.14
CA LEU A 18 -4.33 36.41 -46.86
C LEU A 18 -4.81 35.15 -46.12
N ILE A 19 -5.91 34.55 -46.57
CA ILE A 19 -6.32 33.21 -46.18
C ILE A 19 -5.29 32.27 -46.82
N SER A 20 -4.14 32.11 -46.17
CA SER A 20 -3.27 30.97 -46.45
C SER A 20 -4.14 29.74 -46.31
N HIS A 21 -4.32 28.98 -47.37
CA HIS A 21 -4.98 27.68 -47.32
C HIS A 21 -4.07 26.79 -46.47
N GLY A 22 -4.28 26.83 -45.15
CA GLY A 22 -3.49 26.11 -44.18
C GLY A 22 -3.54 24.64 -44.55
N VAL A 23 -2.39 24.06 -44.84
CA VAL A 23 -2.28 22.62 -45.06
C VAL A 23 -2.59 21.96 -43.72
N PHE A 24 -3.83 21.51 -43.55
CA PHE A 24 -4.22 20.73 -42.38
C PHE A 24 -3.47 19.40 -42.40
N ALA A 25 -2.96 19.03 -41.22
CA ALA A 25 -2.41 17.71 -40.98
C ALA A 25 -3.54 16.67 -41.05
N GLU A 26 -3.35 15.53 -41.72
CA GLU A 26 -4.38 14.50 -41.82
C GLU A 26 -4.26 13.52 -40.65
N CYS A 27 -5.35 13.33 -39.90
CA CYS A 27 -5.47 12.25 -38.93
C CYS A 27 -6.52 11.23 -39.37
N LEU A 28 -6.21 9.94 -39.22
CA LEU A 28 -7.16 8.84 -39.38
C LEU A 28 -7.61 8.36 -38.01
N GLN A 29 -8.92 8.36 -37.73
CA GLN A 29 -9.48 7.68 -36.56
C GLN A 29 -10.12 6.36 -37.00
N ILE A 30 -9.77 5.26 -36.35
CA ILE A 30 -10.53 4.01 -36.40
C ILE A 30 -11.17 3.71 -35.04
N GLY A 31 -12.36 3.11 -35.02
CA GLY A 31 -12.92 2.65 -33.75
C GLY A 31 -14.23 1.89 -33.84
N ASP A 32 -14.88 1.68 -32.71
CA ASP A 32 -16.08 0.85 -32.62
C ASP A 32 -17.38 1.66 -32.48
N SER A 33 -18.36 1.15 -31.72
CA SER A 33 -19.64 1.83 -31.52
C SER A 33 -19.49 3.18 -30.82
N GLN A 34 -18.48 3.36 -29.96
CA GLN A 34 -18.19 4.67 -29.36
C GLN A 34 -17.68 5.68 -30.38
N SER A 35 -17.12 5.21 -31.50
CA SER A 35 -16.64 6.08 -32.59
C SER A 35 -17.70 6.39 -33.65
N THR A 36 -18.88 5.77 -33.59
CA THR A 36 -19.90 5.81 -34.66
C THR A 36 -20.79 7.05 -34.56
N GLY A 37 -20.27 8.20 -34.99
CA GLY A 37 -21.04 9.45 -35.06
C GLY A 37 -21.50 10.01 -33.70
N THR A 38 -20.89 9.51 -32.62
CA THR A 38 -21.23 9.87 -31.24
C THR A 38 -20.74 11.27 -30.88
N THR A 39 -21.20 11.79 -29.74
CA THR A 39 -20.69 13.03 -29.14
C THR A 39 -19.19 12.96 -28.85
N PHE A 40 -18.67 11.77 -28.52
CA PHE A 40 -17.23 11.55 -28.34
C PHE A 40 -16.46 11.85 -29.62
N THR A 41 -16.84 11.22 -30.74
CA THR A 41 -16.17 11.43 -32.03
C THR A 41 -16.26 12.86 -32.50
N LYS A 42 -17.44 13.49 -32.39
CA LYS A 42 -17.63 14.89 -32.77
C LYS A 42 -16.69 15.81 -31.99
N THR A 43 -16.62 15.60 -30.67
CA THR A 43 -15.80 16.42 -29.79
C THR A 43 -14.30 16.19 -29.99
N LEU A 44 -13.89 14.93 -30.18
CA LEU A 44 -12.52 14.57 -30.53
C LEU A 44 -12.10 15.26 -31.83
N ASN A 45 -12.90 15.13 -32.90
CA ASN A 45 -12.61 15.72 -34.20
C ASN A 45 -12.57 17.25 -34.15
N GLN A 46 -13.53 17.88 -33.46
CA GLN A 46 -13.55 19.32 -33.27
C GLN A 46 -12.29 19.78 -32.52
N SER A 47 -11.92 19.08 -31.45
CA SER A 47 -10.74 19.42 -30.64
C SER A 47 -9.43 19.17 -31.38
N LEU A 48 -9.33 18.15 -32.24
CA LEU A 48 -8.15 17.98 -33.10
C LEU A 48 -8.10 19.05 -34.20
N SER A 49 -9.24 19.47 -34.72
CA SER A 49 -9.34 20.54 -35.72
C SER A 49 -8.87 21.89 -35.18
N THR A 50 -9.15 22.22 -33.92
CA THR A 50 -8.58 23.44 -33.29
C THR A 50 -7.05 23.40 -33.18
N HIS A 51 -6.44 22.21 -33.30
CA HIS A 51 -4.99 22.02 -33.35
C HIS A 51 -4.46 21.82 -34.78
N GLY A 52 -5.25 22.17 -35.81
CA GLY A 52 -4.84 22.14 -37.21
C GLY A 52 -4.88 20.76 -37.86
N TRP A 53 -5.63 19.81 -37.28
CA TRP A 53 -5.77 18.47 -37.85
C TRP A 53 -7.13 18.27 -38.51
N LYS A 54 -7.13 17.69 -39.70
CA LYS A 54 -8.32 17.19 -40.36
C LYS A 54 -8.46 15.71 -40.08
N THR A 55 -9.49 15.33 -39.33
CA THR A 55 -9.71 13.94 -38.94
C THR A 55 -10.73 13.26 -39.85
N ASN A 56 -10.37 12.11 -40.40
CA ASN A 56 -11.29 11.19 -41.08
C ASN A 56 -11.55 10.00 -40.14
N THR A 57 -12.79 9.86 -39.66
CA THR A 57 -13.16 8.77 -38.75
C THR A 57 -13.80 7.64 -39.53
N PHE A 58 -13.38 6.40 -39.28
CA PHE A 58 -14.03 5.18 -39.74
C PHE A 58 -14.34 4.30 -38.55
N SER A 59 -15.61 3.92 -38.38
CA SER A 59 -15.99 3.10 -37.25
C SER A 59 -16.89 1.94 -37.62
N LYS A 60 -16.81 0.88 -36.83
CA LYS A 60 -17.64 -0.32 -36.98
C LYS A 60 -18.19 -0.74 -35.62
N VAL A 61 -19.51 -0.63 -35.47
CA VAL A 61 -20.24 -1.08 -34.26
C VAL A 61 -19.88 -2.52 -33.93
N GLY A 62 -19.52 -2.78 -32.68
CA GLY A 62 -19.15 -4.12 -32.20
C GLY A 62 -17.79 -4.64 -32.68
N SER A 63 -17.00 -3.83 -33.38
CA SER A 63 -15.69 -4.28 -33.89
C SER A 63 -14.68 -4.54 -32.78
N ARG A 64 -13.92 -5.60 -32.97
CA ARG A 64 -12.75 -6.00 -32.17
C ARG A 64 -11.48 -5.61 -32.88
N THR A 65 -10.36 -5.62 -32.16
CA THR A 65 -9.02 -5.43 -32.77
C THR A 65 -8.80 -6.38 -33.96
N LEU A 66 -9.21 -7.64 -33.83
CA LEU A 66 -9.12 -8.65 -34.88
C LEU A 66 -9.86 -8.28 -36.17
N ASP A 67 -10.96 -7.54 -36.08
CA ASP A 67 -11.76 -7.19 -37.24
C ASP A 67 -11.02 -6.22 -38.15
N TRP A 68 -10.10 -5.39 -37.62
CA TRP A 68 -9.36 -4.39 -38.39
C TRP A 68 -8.15 -4.97 -39.13
N ILE A 69 -7.61 -6.10 -38.66
CA ILE A 69 -6.43 -6.76 -39.25
C ILE A 69 -6.80 -7.92 -40.21
N LYS A 70 -8.06 -8.35 -40.23
CA LYS A 70 -8.52 -9.41 -41.15
C LYS A 70 -8.76 -8.87 -42.56
N VAL A 71 -8.44 -9.69 -43.56
CA VAL A 71 -8.90 -9.49 -44.93
C VAL A 71 -10.40 -9.82 -44.99
N PRO A 72 -11.26 -8.88 -45.40
CA PRO A 72 -12.69 -9.12 -45.46
C PRO A 72 -13.06 -10.16 -46.53
N SER A 73 -13.88 -11.15 -46.16
CA SER A 73 -14.40 -12.16 -47.10
C SER A 73 -15.56 -11.64 -47.97
N THR A 74 -16.15 -10.49 -47.64
CA THR A 74 -17.29 -9.87 -48.33
C THR A 74 -17.06 -8.36 -48.56
N PRO A 75 -17.60 -7.75 -49.62
CA PRO A 75 -17.43 -6.32 -49.89
C PRO A 75 -18.02 -5.46 -48.76
N LEU A 76 -17.47 -4.25 -48.61
CA LEU A 76 -17.70 -3.31 -47.50
C LEU A 76 -19.16 -2.96 -47.25
N GLU A 77 -19.98 -2.97 -48.30
CA GLU A 77 -21.36 -2.46 -48.27
C GLU A 77 -22.40 -3.48 -47.77
N GLU A 78 -22.10 -4.79 -47.78
CA GLU A 78 -23.14 -5.82 -47.65
C GLU A 78 -23.43 -6.31 -46.23
N ARG A 79 -22.60 -6.00 -45.22
CA ARG A 79 -22.81 -6.57 -43.87
C ARG A 79 -22.89 -5.57 -42.72
N PHE A 80 -22.12 -4.48 -42.72
CA PHE A 80 -22.17 -3.47 -41.66
C PHE A 80 -21.64 -2.12 -42.19
N PRO A 81 -22.41 -1.02 -42.14
CA PRO A 81 -21.95 0.24 -42.69
C PRO A 81 -20.79 0.79 -41.86
N ILE A 82 -19.59 0.88 -42.45
CA ILE A 82 -18.55 1.74 -41.91
C ILE A 82 -19.08 3.16 -42.02
N VAL A 83 -19.27 3.82 -40.88
CA VAL A 83 -19.71 5.21 -40.85
C VAL A 83 -18.46 6.07 -40.95
N SER A 84 -18.38 6.86 -42.03
CA SER A 84 -17.41 7.94 -42.13
C SER A 84 -17.99 9.22 -41.53
N TYR A 85 -17.15 10.03 -40.90
CA TYR A 85 -17.49 11.37 -40.41
C TYR A 85 -16.42 12.37 -40.87
N PRO A 86 -16.78 13.57 -41.36
CA PRO A 86 -18.14 14.16 -41.42
C PRO A 86 -19.04 13.67 -42.56
N ASN A 87 -18.50 12.99 -43.59
CA ASN A 87 -19.30 12.51 -44.72
C ASN A 87 -19.91 11.15 -44.39
N SER A 88 -21.23 11.07 -44.18
CA SER A 88 -21.94 9.89 -43.65
C SER A 88 -21.90 8.63 -44.53
N LYS A 89 -21.32 8.70 -45.73
CA LYS A 89 -21.02 7.56 -46.60
C LYS A 89 -19.66 7.78 -47.23
N LEU A 90 -18.87 6.71 -47.35
CA LEU A 90 -17.72 6.68 -48.25
C LEU A 90 -18.23 6.98 -49.66
N ASP A 91 -17.78 8.07 -50.28
CA ASP A 91 -18.22 8.47 -51.63
C ASP A 91 -17.88 7.43 -52.71
N LYS A 92 -16.97 6.50 -52.40
CA LYS A 92 -16.61 5.34 -53.23
C LYS A 92 -16.41 4.10 -52.34
N PRO A 93 -16.93 2.92 -52.74
CA PRO A 93 -16.60 1.67 -52.07
C PRO A 93 -15.07 1.45 -52.07
N LEU A 94 -14.52 1.00 -50.95
CA LEU A 94 -13.11 0.57 -50.92
C LEU A 94 -12.97 -0.62 -51.88
N PRO A 95 -11.99 -0.61 -52.79
CA PRO A 95 -11.79 -1.71 -53.72
C PRO A 95 -11.49 -3.01 -52.97
N ARG A 96 -12.08 -4.13 -53.41
CA ARG A 96 -11.75 -5.47 -52.93
C ARG A 96 -10.26 -5.72 -53.20
N GLN A 97 -9.45 -5.73 -52.15
CA GLN A 97 -8.03 -6.08 -52.21
C GLN A 97 -7.75 -7.18 -51.18
N ASP A 98 -6.72 -7.99 -51.41
CA ASP A 98 -6.18 -9.01 -50.48
C ASP A 98 -5.51 -8.39 -49.23
N LYS A 99 -6.01 -7.23 -48.79
CA LYS A 99 -5.48 -6.39 -47.74
C LYS A 99 -6.46 -6.33 -46.58
N SER A 100 -5.93 -6.16 -45.37
CA SER A 100 -6.74 -5.93 -44.18
C SER A 100 -7.54 -4.62 -44.28
N TRP A 101 -8.56 -4.46 -43.43
CA TRP A 101 -9.34 -3.24 -43.39
C TRP A 101 -8.49 -1.99 -43.13
N ILE A 102 -7.58 -2.07 -42.16
CA ILE A 102 -6.70 -0.94 -41.86
C ILE A 102 -5.79 -0.62 -43.05
N GLN A 103 -5.24 -1.61 -43.75
CA GLN A 103 -4.41 -1.39 -44.94
C GLN A 103 -5.20 -0.75 -46.09
N GLN A 104 -6.48 -1.10 -46.27
CA GLN A 104 -7.34 -0.47 -47.26
C GLN A 104 -7.61 1.01 -46.93
N LEU A 105 -7.88 1.33 -45.66
CA LEU A 105 -8.12 2.71 -45.22
C LEU A 105 -6.87 3.58 -45.30
N LEU A 106 -5.74 3.03 -44.88
CA LEU A 106 -4.42 3.66 -44.99
C LEU A 106 -4.07 3.97 -46.45
N GLY A 107 -4.47 3.09 -47.39
CA GLY A 107 -4.29 3.31 -48.83
C GLY A 107 -5.37 4.19 -49.50
N HIS A 108 -6.45 4.55 -48.80
CA HIS A 108 -7.50 5.43 -49.31
C HIS A 108 -7.21 6.92 -49.06
N GLY A 109 -6.25 7.24 -48.17
CA GLY A 109 -5.60 8.56 -48.22
C GLY A 109 -4.94 8.75 -49.58
N SER A 110 -4.86 9.99 -50.11
CA SER A 110 -4.20 10.21 -51.40
C SER A 110 -2.84 9.52 -51.38
N ALA A 111 -2.56 8.65 -52.35
CA ALA A 111 -1.41 7.73 -52.35
C ALA A 111 -0.05 8.42 -52.08
N ASP A 112 0.01 9.74 -52.24
CA ASP A 112 1.20 10.57 -52.05
C ASP A 112 1.25 11.34 -50.71
N LYS A 113 0.17 11.36 -49.92
CA LYS A 113 0.11 12.11 -48.65
C LYS A 113 0.16 11.14 -47.47
N LYS A 114 1.32 11.17 -46.81
CA LYS A 114 1.55 10.49 -45.53
C LYS A 114 0.59 11.00 -44.46
N LEU A 115 0.01 10.10 -43.66
CA LEU A 115 -0.80 10.49 -42.52
C LEU A 115 0.08 11.12 -41.43
N ASP A 116 -0.38 12.23 -40.87
CA ASP A 116 0.28 12.88 -39.74
C ASP A 116 -0.09 12.19 -38.43
N CYS A 117 -1.27 11.57 -38.37
CA CYS A 117 -1.80 10.95 -37.16
C CYS A 117 -2.68 9.73 -37.43
N VAL A 118 -2.64 8.77 -36.52
CA VAL A 118 -3.64 7.69 -36.40
C VAL A 118 -4.13 7.60 -34.96
N VAL A 119 -5.45 7.61 -34.78
CA VAL A 119 -6.14 7.38 -33.51
C VAL A 119 -6.90 6.06 -33.58
N VAL A 120 -6.64 5.17 -32.64
CA VAL A 120 -7.32 3.88 -32.50
C VAL A 120 -8.18 3.91 -31.25
N GLN A 121 -9.51 3.91 -31.38
CA GLN A 121 -10.43 3.74 -30.25
C GLN A 121 -11.04 2.35 -30.30
N LEU A 122 -10.40 1.41 -29.59
CA LEU A 122 -10.80 0.00 -29.54
C LEU A 122 -10.53 -0.56 -28.14
N GLY A 123 -11.16 -1.70 -27.84
CA GLY A 123 -11.01 -2.40 -26.57
C GLY A 123 -12.34 -2.75 -25.93
N ASP A 124 -13.40 -2.01 -26.26
CA ASP A 124 -14.71 -2.22 -25.65
C ASP A 124 -15.30 -3.59 -26.03
N ASN A 125 -15.00 -4.10 -27.22
CA ASN A 125 -15.42 -5.44 -27.65
C ASN A 125 -14.33 -6.51 -27.47
N ASP A 126 -13.13 -6.12 -27.05
CA ASP A 126 -12.02 -7.03 -26.78
C ASP A 126 -12.05 -7.57 -25.33
N TYR A 127 -13.01 -7.14 -24.49
CA TYR A 127 -13.11 -7.56 -23.09
C TYR A 127 -13.25 -9.09 -22.91
N ASP A 128 -13.78 -9.80 -23.92
CA ASP A 128 -13.81 -11.27 -23.93
C ASP A 128 -12.41 -11.87 -23.78
N TYR A 129 -11.37 -11.16 -24.25
CA TYR A 129 -9.99 -11.57 -24.08
C TYR A 129 -9.59 -11.59 -22.59
N ALA A 130 -9.87 -10.49 -21.90
CA ALA A 130 -9.63 -10.33 -20.47
C ALA A 130 -10.51 -11.27 -19.62
N LYS A 131 -11.80 -11.44 -19.99
CA LYS A 131 -12.74 -12.34 -19.30
C LYS A 131 -12.26 -13.78 -19.31
N LYS A 132 -11.95 -14.31 -20.50
CA LYS A 132 -11.52 -15.70 -20.64
C LYS A 132 -10.15 -15.95 -20.01
N TYR A 133 -9.23 -14.97 -20.07
CA TYR A 133 -7.96 -15.03 -19.34
C TYR A 133 -8.17 -15.23 -17.84
N ILE A 134 -9.06 -14.43 -17.22
CA ILE A 134 -9.38 -14.52 -15.79
C ILE A 134 -10.06 -15.85 -15.46
N GLU A 135 -11.01 -16.30 -16.29
CA GLU A 135 -11.70 -17.59 -16.12
C GLU A 135 -10.72 -18.77 -16.12
N LEU A 136 -9.81 -18.83 -17.11
CA LEU A 136 -8.80 -19.88 -17.23
C LEU A 136 -7.79 -19.85 -16.07
N THR A 137 -7.41 -18.65 -15.61
CA THR A 137 -6.54 -18.49 -14.44
C THR A 137 -7.20 -19.03 -13.17
N LYS A 138 -8.48 -18.71 -12.95
CA LYS A 138 -9.25 -19.22 -11.79
C LYS A 138 -9.51 -20.72 -11.85
N ALA A 139 -9.62 -21.28 -13.06
CA ALA A 139 -9.78 -22.72 -13.28
C ALA A 139 -8.47 -23.52 -13.10
N GLY A 140 -7.35 -22.87 -12.78
CA GLY A 140 -6.05 -23.56 -12.64
C GLY A 140 -5.45 -23.97 -13.99
N GLU A 141 -5.78 -23.28 -15.08
CA GLU A 141 -5.29 -23.55 -16.43
C GLU A 141 -4.31 -22.45 -16.95
N PRO A 142 -3.18 -22.19 -16.27
CA PRO A 142 -2.32 -21.04 -16.56
C PRO A 142 -1.74 -21.04 -17.99
N SER A 143 -1.42 -22.21 -18.55
CA SER A 143 -0.89 -22.31 -19.91
C SER A 143 -1.91 -21.88 -20.97
N LYS A 144 -3.19 -22.25 -20.80
CA LYS A 144 -4.27 -21.83 -21.70
C LYS A 144 -4.57 -20.33 -21.53
N ALA A 145 -4.55 -19.84 -20.28
CA ALA A 145 -4.69 -18.41 -20.00
C ALA A 145 -3.60 -17.62 -20.72
N GLN A 146 -2.34 -18.04 -20.60
CA GLN A 146 -1.20 -17.40 -21.24
C GLN A 146 -1.30 -17.41 -22.77
N ALA A 147 -1.63 -18.55 -23.39
CA ALA A 147 -1.80 -18.64 -24.84
C ALA A 147 -2.88 -17.68 -25.36
N PHE A 148 -3.96 -17.51 -24.60
CA PHE A 148 -5.06 -16.62 -24.97
C PHE A 148 -4.72 -15.14 -24.76
N LYS A 149 -3.94 -14.83 -23.70
CA LYS A 149 -3.32 -13.51 -23.53
C LYS A 149 -2.40 -13.18 -24.72
N GLU A 150 -1.50 -14.08 -25.08
CA GLU A 150 -0.57 -13.91 -26.20
C GLU A 150 -1.28 -13.72 -27.53
N GLN A 151 -2.40 -14.42 -27.75
CA GLN A 151 -3.25 -14.21 -28.92
C GLN A 151 -3.76 -12.76 -29.02
N TYR A 152 -4.23 -12.18 -27.91
CA TYR A 152 -4.67 -10.79 -27.89
C TYR A 152 -3.51 -9.81 -28.13
N LEU A 153 -2.39 -9.99 -27.43
CA LEU A 153 -1.21 -9.14 -27.60
C LEU A 153 -0.71 -9.16 -29.05
N LYS A 154 -0.73 -10.33 -29.69
CA LYS A 154 -0.37 -10.49 -31.11
C LYS A 154 -1.28 -9.69 -32.03
N GLN A 155 -2.60 -9.69 -31.80
CA GLN A 155 -3.54 -8.95 -32.64
C GLN A 155 -3.34 -7.43 -32.55
N VAL A 156 -3.16 -6.91 -31.34
CA VAL A 156 -2.88 -5.48 -31.13
C VAL A 156 -1.57 -5.09 -31.81
N LYS A 157 -0.50 -5.89 -31.64
CA LYS A 157 0.79 -5.65 -32.29
C LYS A 157 0.68 -5.67 -33.81
N MET A 158 -0.01 -6.66 -34.39
CA MET A 158 -0.24 -6.72 -35.84
C MET A 158 -0.98 -5.48 -36.36
N LEU A 159 -1.99 -4.98 -35.64
CA LEU A 159 -2.69 -3.76 -36.04
C LEU A 159 -1.74 -2.55 -36.02
N VAL A 160 -0.94 -2.42 -34.98
CA VAL A 160 0.04 -1.33 -34.82
C VAL A 160 1.15 -1.41 -35.87
N GLU A 161 1.62 -2.61 -36.21
CA GLU A 161 2.59 -2.84 -37.29
C GLU A 161 2.02 -2.41 -38.64
N GLN A 162 0.79 -2.81 -38.97
CA GLN A 162 0.11 -2.38 -40.20
C GLN A 162 -0.11 -0.86 -40.26
N ILE A 163 -0.40 -0.22 -39.12
CA ILE A 163 -0.43 1.25 -39.01
C ILE A 163 0.96 1.84 -39.25
N GLY A 164 2.00 1.22 -38.68
CA GLY A 164 3.40 1.62 -38.79
C GLY A 164 3.98 1.57 -40.20
N GLU A 165 3.43 0.74 -41.10
CA GLU A 165 3.83 0.67 -42.52
C GLU A 165 3.64 2.02 -43.25
N GLN A 166 2.65 2.82 -42.85
CA GLN A 166 2.47 4.19 -43.37
C GLN A 166 3.33 5.23 -42.64
N ASN A 167 4.05 4.79 -41.61
CA ASN A 167 4.94 5.59 -40.76
C ASN A 167 4.30 6.87 -40.23
N PRO A 168 3.06 6.85 -39.69
CA PRO A 168 2.36 8.08 -39.33
C PRO A 168 3.19 8.93 -38.37
N GLY A 169 3.05 10.26 -38.47
CA GLY A 169 3.75 11.18 -37.56
C GLY A 169 3.44 10.88 -36.09
N ARG A 170 2.21 10.45 -35.81
CA ARG A 170 1.75 10.02 -34.50
C ARG A 170 0.81 8.83 -34.54
N CYS A 171 0.86 7.99 -33.52
CA CYS A 171 -0.16 6.97 -33.26
C CYS A 171 -0.62 7.02 -31.78
N SER A 172 -1.93 6.98 -31.55
CA SER A 172 -2.51 6.96 -30.21
C SER A 172 -3.61 5.90 -30.10
N TRP A 173 -3.55 5.09 -29.06
CA TRP A 173 -4.54 4.05 -28.74
C TRP A 173 -5.38 4.47 -27.53
N ILE A 174 -6.63 4.80 -27.78
CA ILE A 174 -7.63 5.19 -26.79
C ILE A 174 -8.28 3.93 -26.20
N GLY A 175 -7.95 3.64 -24.94
CA GLY A 175 -8.50 2.51 -24.20
C GLY A 175 -9.95 2.70 -23.73
N PRO A 176 -10.63 1.62 -23.30
CA PRO A 176 -12.02 1.66 -22.85
C PRO A 176 -12.17 2.41 -21.52
N THR A 177 -13.33 3.02 -21.30
CA THR A 177 -13.59 3.96 -20.17
C THR A 177 -14.22 3.33 -18.93
N TRP A 178 -14.40 2.00 -18.90
CA TRP A 178 -15.15 1.37 -17.80
C TRP A 178 -14.34 1.26 -16.51
N ARG A 179 -14.92 1.72 -15.40
CA ARG A 179 -14.30 1.57 -14.06
C ARG A 179 -15.22 1.18 -12.91
N ASP A 180 -16.54 1.31 -13.04
CA ASP A 180 -17.42 1.28 -11.87
C ASP A 180 -18.18 -0.04 -11.62
N GLN A 181 -18.41 -0.31 -10.33
CA GLN A 181 -19.33 -1.34 -9.80
C GLN A 181 -20.82 -0.99 -10.01
N ASN A 182 -21.16 0.31 -10.16
CA ASN A 182 -22.54 0.80 -10.10
C ASN A 182 -23.08 1.41 -11.41
N GLY A 183 -22.29 1.51 -12.49
CA GLY A 183 -22.74 2.27 -13.68
C GLY A 183 -22.23 1.81 -15.05
N GLY A 184 -21.18 0.99 -15.15
CA GLY A 184 -20.58 0.59 -16.44
C GLY A 184 -20.75 -0.89 -16.76
N TYR A 185 -20.93 -1.21 -18.05
CA TYR A 185 -21.21 -2.48 -18.71
C TYR A 185 -21.49 -3.62 -17.72
N LYS A 186 -22.74 -3.68 -17.25
CA LYS A 186 -23.16 -4.43 -16.04
C LYS A 186 -22.82 -5.93 -16.08
N HIS A 187 -22.58 -6.46 -17.27
CA HIS A 187 -22.23 -7.86 -17.51
C HIS A 187 -20.73 -8.16 -17.42
N VAL A 188 -19.90 -7.15 -17.15
CA VAL A 188 -18.44 -7.26 -17.10
C VAL A 188 -17.92 -6.89 -15.72
N SER A 189 -17.18 -7.81 -15.09
CA SER A 189 -16.60 -7.61 -13.77
C SER A 189 -15.50 -6.55 -13.79
N ASN A 190 -15.22 -5.94 -12.63
CA ASN A 190 -14.15 -4.95 -12.50
C ASN A 190 -12.78 -5.50 -12.86
N ASP A 191 -12.51 -6.76 -12.53
CA ASP A 191 -11.25 -7.42 -12.90
C ASP A 191 -11.05 -7.41 -14.41
N VAL A 192 -12.11 -7.67 -15.18
CA VAL A 192 -12.05 -7.66 -16.65
C VAL A 192 -11.81 -6.25 -17.18
N LYS A 193 -12.49 -5.25 -16.62
CA LYS A 193 -12.33 -3.82 -16.99
C LYS A 193 -10.90 -3.32 -16.77
N ILE A 194 -10.28 -3.70 -15.65
CA ILE A 194 -8.89 -3.38 -15.33
C ILE A 194 -7.93 -4.15 -16.24
N MET A 195 -8.20 -5.44 -16.43
CA MET A 195 -7.32 -6.34 -17.18
C MET A 195 -7.21 -5.94 -18.66
N ILE A 196 -8.30 -5.54 -19.32
CA ILE A 196 -8.22 -5.18 -20.76
C ILE A 196 -7.30 -3.97 -21.00
N ASN A 197 -7.35 -2.95 -20.14
CA ASN A 197 -6.46 -1.79 -20.24
C ASN A 197 -5.00 -2.17 -19.94
N ALA A 198 -4.77 -3.07 -18.98
CA ALA A 198 -3.44 -3.59 -18.70
C ALA A 198 -2.87 -4.36 -19.91
N LEU A 199 -3.68 -5.20 -20.56
CA LEU A 199 -3.29 -5.94 -21.75
C LEU A 199 -3.00 -5.02 -22.95
N GLN A 200 -3.79 -3.97 -23.16
CA GLN A 200 -3.53 -2.96 -24.19
C GLN A 200 -2.20 -2.26 -23.94
N LYS A 201 -1.97 -1.78 -22.71
CA LYS A 201 -0.72 -1.13 -22.33
C LYS A 201 0.49 -2.04 -22.52
N GLU A 202 0.36 -3.32 -22.20
CA GLU A 202 1.39 -4.33 -22.43
C GLU A 202 1.65 -4.57 -23.92
N ALA A 203 0.59 -4.66 -24.73
CA ALA A 203 0.73 -4.87 -26.17
C ALA A 203 1.41 -3.70 -26.88
N LEU A 204 1.14 -2.47 -26.42
CA LEU A 204 1.67 -1.23 -26.97
C LEU A 204 3.08 -0.89 -26.48
N ALA A 205 3.56 -1.56 -25.43
CA ALA A 205 4.90 -1.34 -24.89
C ALA A 205 5.97 -1.61 -25.96
N GLY A 206 6.82 -0.62 -26.21
CA GLY A 206 7.87 -0.68 -27.23
C GLY A 206 7.40 -0.42 -28.66
N THR A 207 6.12 -0.10 -28.87
CA THR A 207 5.60 0.33 -30.17
C THR A 207 5.62 1.85 -30.32
N LYS A 208 5.36 2.36 -31.53
CA LYS A 208 5.18 3.81 -31.79
C LYS A 208 3.84 4.38 -31.33
N CYS A 209 2.90 3.53 -30.89
CA CYS A 209 1.57 3.95 -30.49
C CYS A 209 1.50 4.21 -28.98
N GLU A 210 1.06 5.40 -28.60
CA GLU A 210 0.89 5.79 -27.20
C GLU A 210 -0.47 5.34 -26.66
N HIS A 211 -0.52 4.75 -25.46
CA HIS A 211 -1.79 4.37 -24.82
C HIS A 211 -2.40 5.57 -24.07
N VAL A 212 -3.64 5.92 -24.41
CA VAL A 212 -4.48 6.87 -23.68
C VAL A 212 -5.40 6.05 -22.78
N ASP A 213 -5.04 6.00 -21.50
CA ASP A 213 -5.76 5.21 -20.49
C ASP A 213 -7.10 5.89 -20.16
N GLY A 214 -8.17 5.44 -20.83
CA GLY A 214 -9.54 5.92 -20.58
C GLY A 214 -10.08 5.58 -19.22
N THR A 215 -9.30 4.86 -18.43
CA THR A 215 -9.65 4.62 -17.07
C THR A 215 -9.17 5.82 -16.20
N ASP A 216 -8.06 6.53 -16.45
CA ASP A 216 -7.39 7.55 -15.59
C ASP A 216 -8.17 8.11 -14.35
N PRO A 217 -7.61 8.10 -13.12
CA PRO A 217 -8.34 8.54 -11.91
C PRO A 217 -8.86 9.98 -11.95
N THR A 218 -8.20 10.87 -12.68
CA THR A 218 -8.64 12.26 -12.85
C THR A 218 -9.94 12.33 -13.65
N LEU A 219 -10.05 11.54 -14.73
CA LEU A 219 -11.28 11.37 -15.49
C LEU A 219 -12.38 10.73 -14.68
N LYS A 220 -12.03 9.76 -13.82
CA LYS A 220 -13.01 9.11 -12.94
C LYS A 220 -13.76 10.14 -12.09
N ALA A 221 -13.05 11.05 -11.44
CA ALA A 221 -13.66 12.05 -10.59
C ALA A 221 -14.60 13.01 -11.35
N GLU A 222 -14.36 13.20 -12.65
CA GLU A 222 -15.24 13.97 -13.52
C GLU A 222 -16.45 13.15 -13.97
N PHE A 223 -16.24 11.90 -14.39
CA PHE A 223 -17.32 10.99 -14.81
C PHE A 223 -18.30 10.66 -13.68
N ASP A 224 -17.79 10.44 -12.46
CA ASP A 224 -18.61 10.20 -11.27
C ASP A 224 -19.59 11.36 -10.99
N LYS A 225 -19.24 12.59 -11.38
CA LYS A 225 -20.11 13.77 -11.22
C LYS A 225 -21.17 13.89 -12.31
N LEU A 226 -20.87 13.43 -13.52
CA LEU A 226 -21.69 13.68 -14.71
C LEU A 226 -22.73 12.59 -14.97
N GLY A 227 -22.57 11.40 -14.38
CA GLY A 227 -23.34 10.22 -14.78
C GLY A 227 -22.81 9.68 -16.10
N SER A 228 -21.93 8.68 -16.00
CA SER A 228 -20.96 8.41 -17.07
C SER A 228 -21.51 7.60 -18.25
N PHE A 229 -22.54 6.80 -18.04
CA PHE A 229 -22.98 5.80 -19.03
C PHE A 229 -24.49 5.88 -19.34
N THR A 230 -24.86 5.52 -20.57
CA THR A 230 -26.26 5.36 -20.97
C THR A 230 -26.90 4.15 -20.29
N LYS A 231 -28.18 3.88 -20.58
CA LYS A 231 -28.94 2.78 -19.98
C LYS A 231 -28.31 1.39 -20.20
N ASP A 232 -27.55 1.20 -21.29
CA ASP A 232 -26.86 -0.06 -21.57
C ASP A 232 -25.57 -0.26 -20.74
N GLY A 233 -25.12 0.79 -20.05
CA GLY A 233 -23.88 0.81 -19.27
C GLY A 233 -22.61 0.77 -20.11
N LEU A 234 -22.68 0.57 -21.42
CA LEU A 234 -21.52 0.50 -22.31
C LEU A 234 -21.18 1.88 -22.86
N HIS A 235 -22.17 2.54 -23.47
CA HIS A 235 -21.97 3.81 -24.15
C HIS A 235 -21.98 4.96 -23.15
N LEU A 236 -21.22 6.02 -23.46
CA LEU A 236 -21.17 7.23 -22.64
C LEU A 236 -22.43 8.08 -22.85
N THR A 237 -22.87 8.81 -21.82
CA THR A 237 -23.81 9.93 -21.99
C THR A 237 -23.19 11.02 -22.85
N ASN A 238 -23.98 11.96 -23.39
CA ASN A 238 -23.43 13.02 -24.24
C ASN A 238 -22.39 13.87 -23.49
N GLU A 239 -22.67 14.20 -22.23
CA GLU A 239 -21.80 15.00 -21.37
C GLU A 239 -20.49 14.27 -21.06
N ALA A 240 -20.56 12.98 -20.72
CA ALA A 240 -19.37 12.18 -20.47
C ALA A 240 -18.56 11.92 -21.74
N ALA A 241 -19.23 11.71 -22.87
CA ALA A 241 -18.62 11.53 -24.18
C ALA A 241 -17.89 12.80 -24.65
N GLU A 242 -18.47 13.99 -24.41
CA GLU A 242 -17.82 15.27 -24.70
C GLU A 242 -16.52 15.42 -23.89
N LYS A 243 -16.57 15.20 -22.58
CA LYS A 243 -15.38 15.26 -21.72
C LYS A 243 -14.32 14.26 -22.11
N TRP A 244 -14.73 13.04 -22.44
CA TRP A 244 -13.82 12.02 -22.92
C TRP A 244 -13.15 12.43 -24.24
N GLY A 245 -13.91 12.99 -25.17
CA GLY A 245 -13.40 13.48 -26.45
C GLY A 245 -12.38 14.60 -26.28
N GLN A 246 -12.65 15.56 -25.38
CA GLN A 246 -11.72 16.65 -25.05
C GLN A 246 -10.41 16.12 -24.45
N PHE A 247 -10.50 15.22 -23.47
CA PHE A 247 -9.33 14.63 -22.84
C PHE A 247 -8.50 13.82 -23.84
N ALA A 248 -9.15 12.96 -24.62
CA ALA A 248 -8.49 12.14 -25.62
C ALA A 248 -7.78 13.00 -26.67
N ALA A 249 -8.42 14.07 -27.16
CA ALA A 249 -7.79 15.01 -28.09
C ALA A 249 -6.53 15.65 -27.49
N ASN A 250 -6.59 16.09 -26.24
CA ASN A 250 -5.44 16.68 -25.55
C ASN A 250 -4.29 15.67 -25.38
N ALA A 251 -4.59 14.40 -25.08
CA ALA A 251 -3.61 13.33 -25.01
C ALA A 251 -2.99 13.02 -26.38
N VAL A 252 -3.80 13.06 -27.44
CA VAL A 252 -3.35 12.86 -28.81
C VAL A 252 -2.46 14.01 -29.29
N VAL A 253 -2.77 15.27 -28.96
CA VAL A 253 -1.97 16.43 -29.41
C VAL A 253 -0.68 16.59 -28.62
N ASN A 254 -0.73 16.45 -27.30
CA ASN A 254 0.42 16.71 -26.44
C ASN A 254 1.33 15.49 -26.27
N GLY A 255 0.88 14.31 -26.71
CA GLY A 255 1.38 13.05 -26.18
C GLY A 255 0.83 12.83 -24.80
N THR A 256 0.99 11.60 -24.31
CA THR A 256 0.47 11.13 -23.02
C THR A 256 0.60 12.23 -21.98
N VAL A 257 -0.54 12.89 -21.69
CA VAL A 257 -0.66 13.93 -20.68
C VAL A 257 -0.56 13.22 -19.34
N THR A 258 0.67 12.93 -18.94
CA THR A 258 0.99 13.07 -17.52
C THR A 258 0.95 14.57 -17.29
N PRO A 259 0.14 15.12 -16.37
CA PRO A 259 -0.10 16.57 -16.28
C PRO A 259 1.22 17.34 -16.05
N VAL A 260 1.84 17.84 -17.13
CA VAL A 260 3.15 18.51 -17.15
C VAL A 260 3.14 19.81 -16.32
N PHE A 261 1.97 20.42 -16.14
CA PHE A 261 1.81 21.61 -15.30
C PHE A 261 1.97 21.32 -13.80
N GLU A 262 1.70 20.09 -13.34
CA GLU A 262 2.04 19.69 -11.97
C GLU A 262 3.47 19.13 -11.88
N ALA A 263 3.98 18.48 -12.92
CA ALA A 263 5.34 17.93 -12.95
C ALA A 263 6.43 19.02 -12.90
N LYS A 264 6.30 20.11 -13.66
CA LYS A 264 7.25 21.25 -13.58
C LYS A 264 7.26 21.93 -12.21
N LYS A 265 6.09 22.04 -11.57
CA LYS A 265 5.98 22.57 -10.20
C LYS A 265 6.61 21.61 -9.18
N ARG A 266 6.35 20.31 -9.29
CA ARG A 266 6.94 19.26 -8.44
C ARG A 266 8.45 19.10 -8.64
N SER A 267 8.95 19.23 -9.87
CA SER A 267 10.39 19.19 -10.21
C SER A 267 11.14 20.39 -9.63
N ALA A 268 10.53 21.59 -9.69
CA ALA A 268 11.05 22.78 -9.01
C ALA A 268 11.04 22.64 -7.47
N ASP A 269 10.00 21.99 -6.91
CA ASP A 269 9.90 21.69 -5.47
C ASP A 269 10.86 20.56 -5.03
N ALA A 270 11.25 19.65 -5.94
CA ALA A 270 12.11 18.49 -5.67
C ALA A 270 13.61 18.77 -5.85
N ALA A 271 14.00 19.73 -6.69
CA ALA A 271 15.41 20.05 -6.94
C ALA A 271 16.21 20.48 -5.69
N PRO A 272 15.67 21.30 -4.76
CA PRO A 272 16.31 21.58 -3.47
C PRO A 272 16.48 20.32 -2.62
N LEU A 273 15.52 19.40 -2.70
CA LEU A 273 15.46 18.17 -1.91
C LEU A 273 16.51 17.14 -2.34
N VAL A 274 16.73 16.99 -3.64
CA VAL A 274 17.79 16.14 -4.21
C VAL A 274 19.18 16.70 -3.86
N LYS A 275 19.33 18.03 -3.84
CA LYS A 275 20.57 18.70 -3.44
C LYS A 275 20.87 18.52 -1.95
N ASP A 276 19.85 18.72 -1.09
CA ASP A 276 19.96 18.50 0.36
C ASP A 276 20.20 17.01 0.69
N PHE A 277 19.61 16.07 -0.05
CA PHE A 277 19.79 14.63 0.16
C PHE A 277 21.21 14.14 -0.16
N LYS A 278 21.85 14.70 -1.20
CA LYS A 278 23.26 14.39 -1.51
C LYS A 278 24.22 14.91 -0.43
N GLN A 279 23.80 15.90 0.36
CA GLN A 279 24.67 16.60 1.31
C GLN A 279 24.36 16.28 2.79
N LYS A 280 23.16 15.80 3.11
CA LYS A 280 22.70 15.60 4.49
C LYS A 280 22.28 14.15 4.76
N ASN A 281 22.58 13.67 5.97
CA ASN A 281 22.04 12.40 6.47
C ASN A 281 20.50 12.48 6.55
N LEU A 282 19.79 11.37 6.30
CA LEU A 282 18.32 11.21 6.46
C LEU A 282 17.73 11.75 7.79
N LYS A 283 18.57 12.01 8.80
CA LYS A 283 18.20 12.61 10.07
C LYS A 283 17.84 14.11 9.98
N GLU A 284 18.22 14.80 8.90
CA GLU A 284 18.12 16.26 8.76
C GLU A 284 17.08 16.72 7.74
N ILE A 285 16.44 15.80 7.01
CA ILE A 285 15.41 16.15 6.04
C ILE A 285 14.10 16.39 6.78
N ASP A 286 13.57 17.60 6.67
CA ASP A 286 12.27 17.94 7.23
C ASP A 286 11.14 17.37 6.37
N VAL A 287 10.66 16.18 6.76
CA VAL A 287 9.60 15.47 6.03
C VAL A 287 8.18 15.92 6.44
N ARG A 288 8.04 16.99 7.23
CA ARG A 288 6.76 17.36 7.85
C ARG A 288 5.69 17.81 6.85
N ASP A 289 6.10 18.39 5.73
CA ASP A 289 5.18 18.93 4.73
C ASP A 289 4.78 17.92 3.65
N TYR A 290 5.38 16.72 3.65
CA TYR A 290 5.20 15.75 2.57
C TYR A 290 4.17 14.69 2.91
N LYS A 291 3.29 14.40 1.94
CA LYS A 291 2.43 13.22 1.95
C LYS A 291 3.24 12.03 1.43
N LEU A 292 3.70 11.20 2.34
CA LEU A 292 4.46 10.00 2.01
C LEU A 292 3.49 8.87 1.64
N PRO A 293 3.55 8.35 0.41
CA PRO A 293 2.72 7.23 -0.02
C PRO A 293 3.08 5.97 0.76
N LEU A 294 2.10 5.09 0.94
CA LEU A 294 2.30 3.80 1.59
C LEU A 294 2.69 2.75 0.57
N THR A 295 3.92 2.26 0.70
CA THR A 295 4.42 1.15 -0.14
C THR A 295 3.95 -0.20 0.37
N ASN A 296 3.73 -0.32 1.68
CA ASN A 296 3.29 -1.54 2.34
C ASN A 296 2.19 -1.18 3.34
N SER A 297 1.34 -2.14 3.69
CA SER A 297 0.37 -1.95 4.77
C SER A 297 1.09 -1.69 6.09
N ILE A 298 0.84 -0.54 6.69
CA ILE A 298 1.48 -0.11 7.93
C ILE A 298 0.50 -0.21 9.08
N LYS A 299 1.00 -0.45 10.30
CA LYS A 299 0.20 -0.24 11.50
C LYS A 299 0.30 1.22 11.90
N VAL A 300 -0.85 1.84 12.12
CA VAL A 300 -1.00 3.17 12.69
C VAL A 300 -1.80 3.03 13.96
N MET A 301 -1.49 3.80 14.97
CA MET A 301 -2.22 3.75 16.22
C MET A 301 -2.70 5.14 16.59
N SER A 302 -4.00 5.26 16.83
CA SER A 302 -4.61 6.53 17.21
C SER A 302 -4.00 7.04 18.51
N THR A 303 -3.53 8.28 18.49
CA THR A 303 -3.00 8.95 19.70
C THR A 303 -4.10 9.17 20.74
N LYS A 304 -5.34 9.36 20.29
CA LYS A 304 -6.51 9.61 21.15
C LYS A 304 -6.99 8.34 21.83
N THR A 305 -7.17 7.25 21.07
CA THR A 305 -7.79 6.03 21.61
C THR A 305 -6.77 4.96 22.02
N GLY A 306 -5.54 5.03 21.50
CA GLY A 306 -4.54 3.97 21.63
C GLY A 306 -4.86 2.72 20.80
N ARG A 307 -5.95 2.71 20.01
CA ARG A 307 -6.29 1.59 19.13
C ARG A 307 -5.32 1.55 17.96
N THR A 308 -4.75 0.38 17.71
CA THR A 308 -3.92 0.11 16.54
C THR A 308 -4.80 -0.37 15.40
N SER A 309 -4.66 0.24 14.23
CA SER A 309 -5.31 -0.14 12.99
C SER A 309 -4.26 -0.40 11.91
N THR A 310 -4.58 -1.27 10.97
CA THR A 310 -3.74 -1.43 9.77
C THR A 310 -4.24 -0.46 8.71
N LEU A 311 -3.35 0.39 8.23
CA LEU A 311 -3.56 1.25 7.09
C LEU A 311 -2.95 0.56 5.87
N ASN A 312 -3.83 0.09 4.98
CA ASN A 312 -3.43 -0.70 3.83
C ASN A 312 -2.67 0.15 2.81
N ALA A 313 -1.61 -0.41 2.24
CA ALA A 313 -1.01 0.19 1.06
C ALA A 313 -1.97 0.06 -0.11
N ASN A 314 -2.48 1.19 -0.57
CA ASN A 314 -3.10 1.32 -1.86
C ASN A 314 -2.59 2.62 -2.50
N ARG A 315 -2.82 2.80 -3.81
CA ARG A 315 -2.31 3.96 -4.56
C ARG A 315 -2.69 5.32 -3.97
N ASN A 316 -3.73 5.36 -3.13
CA ASN A 316 -4.30 6.60 -2.60
C ASN A 316 -4.16 6.72 -1.07
N SER A 317 -3.40 5.84 -0.42
CA SER A 317 -3.15 5.90 1.01
C SER A 317 -1.77 6.47 1.27
N ALA A 318 -1.72 7.47 2.15
CA ALA A 318 -0.50 8.19 2.47
C ALA A 318 -0.46 8.57 3.95
N ILE A 319 0.72 8.90 4.44
CA ILE A 319 0.92 9.49 5.75
C ILE A 319 1.63 10.84 5.61
N GLN A 320 1.23 11.82 6.39
CA GLN A 320 1.98 13.07 6.53
C GLN A 320 2.63 13.08 7.91
N VAL A 321 3.95 13.26 7.95
CA VAL A 321 4.69 13.24 9.22
C VAL A 321 4.45 14.55 9.96
N LEU A 322 4.06 14.48 11.23
CA LEU A 322 3.90 15.68 12.07
C LEU A 322 5.14 15.92 12.95
N GLY A 323 5.90 14.86 13.22
CA GLY A 323 7.13 14.91 14.00
C GLY A 323 7.43 13.57 14.68
N LYS A 324 8.51 13.51 15.46
CA LYS A 324 8.85 12.30 16.23
C LYS A 324 7.82 12.04 17.32
N ALA A 325 7.45 10.78 17.49
CA ALA A 325 6.72 10.32 18.66
C ALA A 325 7.71 9.90 19.75
N PRO A 326 7.43 10.18 21.03
CA PRO A 326 8.23 9.67 22.14
C PRO A 326 8.11 8.15 22.18
N GLY A 327 9.27 7.47 22.21
CA GLY A 327 9.34 6.04 21.97
C GLY A 327 9.71 5.66 20.53
N GLY A 328 10.36 6.54 19.77
CA GLY A 328 11.08 6.15 18.55
C GLY A 328 10.21 5.88 17.32
N GLY A 329 8.94 6.32 17.34
CA GLY A 329 8.06 6.35 16.16
C GLY A 329 7.91 7.76 15.59
N TYR A 330 6.92 7.95 14.72
CA TYR A 330 6.51 9.26 14.22
C TYR A 330 5.02 9.47 14.43
N ARG A 331 4.66 10.70 14.83
CA ARG A 331 3.29 11.20 14.75
C ARG A 331 2.97 11.50 13.29
N VAL A 332 1.82 11.05 12.83
CA VAL A 332 1.39 11.17 11.44
C VAL A 332 -0.08 11.50 11.32
N ARG A 333 -0.45 12.23 10.28
CA ARG A 333 -1.82 12.24 9.74
C ARG A 333 -1.94 11.12 8.72
N VAL A 334 -3.10 10.48 8.69
CA VAL A 334 -3.38 9.38 7.77
C VAL A 334 -4.33 9.86 6.71
N PHE A 335 -3.97 9.64 5.45
CA PHE A 335 -4.85 9.82 4.30
C PHE A 335 -5.23 8.43 3.79
N LYS A 336 -6.53 8.15 3.69
CA LYS A 336 -7.07 6.93 3.07
C LYS A 336 -7.86 7.34 1.86
N ASN A 337 -7.50 6.81 0.69
CA ASN A 337 -8.14 7.17 -0.57
C ASN A 337 -8.14 8.70 -0.83
N GLY A 338 -7.04 9.38 -0.48
CA GLY A 338 -6.91 10.83 -0.57
C GLY A 338 -7.62 11.64 0.53
N VAL A 339 -8.52 11.01 1.30
CA VAL A 339 -9.27 11.66 2.38
C VAL A 339 -8.47 11.61 3.68
N LEU A 340 -8.30 12.77 4.33
CA LEU A 340 -7.70 12.85 5.66
C LEU A 340 -8.61 12.17 6.69
N LEU A 341 -8.11 11.12 7.34
CA LEU A 341 -8.80 10.51 8.47
C LEU A 341 -8.72 11.45 9.69
N PRO A 342 -9.81 11.57 10.48
CA PRO A 342 -9.81 12.41 11.66
C PRO A 342 -8.82 11.89 12.72
N GLY A 343 -8.06 12.82 13.32
CA GLY A 343 -7.13 12.54 14.41
C GLY A 343 -5.65 12.45 14.02
N GLU A 344 -4.81 12.26 15.04
CA GLU A 344 -3.38 12.01 14.89
C GLU A 344 -3.06 10.56 15.23
N PHE A 345 -2.12 9.98 14.50
CA PHE A 345 -1.71 8.59 14.67
C PHE A 345 -0.22 8.53 14.96
N VAL A 346 0.24 7.41 15.51
CA VAL A 346 1.66 7.07 15.61
C VAL A 346 1.94 5.85 14.74
N THR A 347 3.04 5.89 14.01
CA THR A 347 3.56 4.72 13.28
C THR A 347 5.05 4.51 13.57
N ALA A 348 5.54 3.31 13.28
CA ALA A 348 6.95 2.96 13.48
C ALA A 348 7.87 3.77 12.55
N ALA A 349 9.09 4.09 13.02
CA ALA A 349 10.08 4.82 12.22
C ALA A 349 10.44 4.12 10.91
N SER A 350 10.41 2.78 10.89
CA SER A 350 10.63 1.99 9.68
C SER A 350 9.59 2.25 8.59
N ASN A 351 8.37 2.63 8.95
CA ASN A 351 7.28 2.89 8.01
C ASN A 351 7.48 4.25 7.33
N VAL A 352 7.82 5.27 8.12
CA VAL A 352 8.19 6.59 7.58
C VAL A 352 9.44 6.50 6.70
N LYS A 353 10.50 5.83 7.17
CA LYS A 353 11.73 5.64 6.38
C LYS A 353 11.46 4.98 5.03
N ARG A 354 10.57 3.98 4.98
CA ARG A 354 10.16 3.34 3.72
C ARG A 354 9.38 4.30 2.82
N GLY A 355 8.40 5.02 3.35
CA GLY A 355 7.62 6.02 2.61
C GLY A 355 8.50 7.13 2.02
N VAL A 356 9.46 7.64 2.81
CA VAL A 356 10.46 8.62 2.35
C VAL A 356 11.31 8.05 1.22
N ASN A 357 11.89 6.86 1.41
CA ASN A 357 12.73 6.22 0.39
C ASN A 357 11.97 6.02 -0.93
N TRP A 358 10.69 5.66 -0.87
CA TRP A 358 9.86 5.48 -2.06
C TRP A 358 9.49 6.80 -2.72
N TYR A 359 9.08 7.79 -1.93
CA TYR A 359 8.83 9.13 -2.44
C TYR A 359 10.05 9.67 -3.19
N MET A 360 11.24 9.52 -2.61
CA MET A 360 12.50 9.89 -3.26
C MET A 360 12.74 9.13 -4.56
N LEU A 361 12.58 7.80 -4.55
CA LEU A 361 12.79 6.98 -5.74
C LEU A 361 11.86 7.40 -6.89
N ASN A 362 10.59 7.65 -6.60
CA ASN A 362 9.62 8.12 -7.58
C ASN A 362 10.00 9.49 -8.15
N GLN A 363 10.46 10.41 -7.31
CA GLN A 363 10.95 11.71 -7.79
C GLN A 363 12.18 11.54 -8.70
N PHE A 364 13.09 10.62 -8.38
CA PHE A 364 14.24 10.31 -9.23
C PHE A 364 13.84 9.67 -10.57
N GLU A 365 12.91 8.72 -10.57
CA GLU A 365 12.40 8.11 -11.81
C GLU A 365 11.67 9.13 -12.69
N GLU A 366 10.91 10.03 -12.08
CA GLU A 366 10.20 11.11 -12.78
C GLU A 366 11.18 12.07 -13.44
N VAL A 367 12.19 12.55 -12.69
CA VAL A 367 13.28 13.38 -13.24
C VAL A 367 14.07 12.64 -14.33
N ALA A 368 14.41 11.36 -14.13
CA ALA A 368 15.13 10.58 -15.14
C ALA A 368 14.32 10.42 -16.43
N ARG A 369 13.00 10.22 -16.31
CA ARG A 369 12.10 10.14 -17.46
C ARG A 369 12.00 11.47 -18.20
N GLU A 370 11.90 12.58 -17.48
CA GLU A 370 11.92 13.94 -18.04
C GLU A 370 13.25 14.24 -18.76
N THR A 371 14.38 13.82 -18.17
CA THR A 371 15.71 14.07 -18.75
C THR A 371 15.94 13.24 -20.01
N ASN A 372 15.48 11.98 -20.03
CA ASN A 372 15.58 11.10 -21.20
C ASN A 372 14.62 11.51 -22.33
N SER A 373 13.45 12.07 -22.00
CA SER A 373 12.51 12.59 -23.00
C SER A 373 12.94 13.94 -23.58
N ALA A 374 13.79 14.69 -22.88
CA ALA A 374 14.36 15.96 -23.36
C ALA A 374 15.54 15.79 -24.34
N GLY A 375 15.98 14.57 -24.66
CA GLY A 375 17.04 14.32 -25.66
C GLY A 375 18.45 14.79 -25.27
N THR A 376 18.63 15.35 -24.08
CA THR A 376 19.94 15.65 -23.50
C THR A 376 20.59 14.37 -23.01
N ALA A 377 21.88 14.17 -23.32
CA ALA A 377 22.68 13.07 -22.77
C ALA A 377 22.54 13.02 -21.24
N GLY A 378 21.72 12.09 -20.76
CA GLY A 378 21.25 12.08 -19.37
C GLY A 378 22.38 11.77 -18.38
N PRO A 379 22.29 12.26 -17.14
CA PRO A 379 23.19 11.83 -16.07
C PRO A 379 23.10 10.31 -15.91
N THR A 380 24.24 9.67 -15.70
CA THR A 380 24.36 8.22 -15.51
C THR A 380 23.34 7.75 -14.48
N VAL A 381 22.32 7.02 -14.95
CA VAL A 381 21.26 6.46 -14.10
C VAL A 381 21.95 5.59 -13.06
N CYS A 382 21.74 5.89 -11.77
CA CYS A 382 22.36 5.15 -10.68
C CYS A 382 21.97 3.66 -10.78
N PRO A 383 22.92 2.75 -11.04
CA PRO A 383 22.64 1.32 -11.24
C PRO A 383 21.97 0.67 -10.02
N GLU A 384 22.30 1.16 -8.82
CA GLU A 384 21.68 0.70 -7.57
C GLU A 384 20.20 1.10 -7.46
N CYS A 385 19.80 2.24 -8.01
CA CYS A 385 18.39 2.66 -8.03
C CYS A 385 17.54 1.75 -8.93
N VAL A 386 18.09 1.32 -10.08
CA VAL A 386 17.42 0.42 -11.02
C VAL A 386 17.25 -0.98 -10.41
N ALA A 387 18.30 -1.50 -9.75
CA ALA A 387 18.24 -2.79 -9.05
C ALA A 387 17.20 -2.81 -7.92
N MET A 388 17.05 -1.69 -7.17
CA MET A 388 16.06 -1.55 -6.11
C MET A 388 14.60 -1.50 -6.63
N ALA A 389 14.39 -1.04 -7.85
CA ALA A 389 13.06 -0.99 -8.48
C ALA A 389 12.59 -2.37 -8.96
N SER A 390 13.47 -3.16 -9.56
CA SER A 390 13.13 -4.48 -10.16
C SER A 390 12.81 -5.57 -9.13
N GLN A 391 13.44 -5.56 -7.96
CA GLN A 391 13.24 -6.60 -6.94
C GLN A 391 11.88 -6.51 -6.19
N ARG A 392 11.07 -5.47 -6.46
CA ARG A 392 9.93 -5.06 -5.62
C ARG A 392 8.54 -5.21 -6.23
N GLN A 393 8.44 -5.56 -7.52
CA GLN A 393 7.15 -5.79 -8.17
C GLN A 393 6.46 -7.08 -7.70
N ALA A 394 7.17 -7.92 -6.93
CA ALA A 394 6.69 -9.20 -6.41
C ALA A 394 5.93 -9.13 -5.06
N ASP A 395 5.98 -8.00 -4.32
CA ASP A 395 5.43 -7.91 -2.95
C ASP A 395 3.98 -7.39 -2.87
N TYR A 396 3.31 -7.16 -4.01
CA TYR A 396 1.91 -6.74 -4.06
C TYR A 396 0.95 -7.96 -4.04
N ASN A 397 0.86 -8.65 -2.91
CA ASN A 397 -0.27 -9.56 -2.65
C ASN A 397 -1.03 -9.09 -1.41
N LEU A 398 -2.33 -8.78 -1.60
CA LEU A 398 -3.24 -8.17 -0.63
C LEU A 398 -4.11 -9.25 0.05
N GLU A 399 -4.13 -9.26 1.38
CA GLU A 399 -5.23 -9.82 2.17
C GLU A 399 -6.19 -8.68 2.56
N ASP A 400 -7.48 -8.99 2.50
CA ASP A 400 -8.62 -8.07 2.66
C ASP A 400 -9.18 -8.11 4.09
N VAL A 401 -9.32 -6.95 4.77
CA VAL A 401 -10.28 -6.75 5.88
C VAL A 401 -10.59 -5.25 6.09
N SER A 402 -11.88 -4.95 6.22
CA SER A 402 -12.51 -3.68 6.56
C SER A 402 -12.55 -3.41 8.08
N ASP A 403 -11.79 -2.45 8.63
CA ASP A 403 -12.09 -1.96 10.00
C ASP A 403 -11.45 -0.59 10.38
N LEU A 404 -11.67 0.44 9.56
CA LEU A 404 -11.13 1.81 9.82
C LEU A 404 -12.19 2.83 10.26
N THR A 405 -13.45 2.44 10.42
CA THR A 405 -14.56 3.39 10.73
C THR A 405 -15.36 3.03 11.99
N SER A 406 -14.96 2.00 12.73
CA SER A 406 -15.57 1.65 14.01
C SER A 406 -14.87 2.42 15.14
N ASP A 407 -15.32 3.65 15.39
CA ASP A 407 -14.91 4.49 16.53
C ASP A 407 -15.46 3.98 17.88
N ALA A 408 -16.21 2.87 17.88
CA ALA A 408 -16.65 2.23 19.11
C ALA A 408 -15.49 1.40 19.70
N PRO A 409 -14.99 1.73 20.91
CA PRO A 409 -14.11 0.82 21.62
C PRO A 409 -14.91 -0.45 21.92
N VAL A 410 -14.44 -1.62 21.44
CA VAL A 410 -14.89 -2.91 21.97
C VAL A 410 -14.27 -3.04 23.35
N VAL A 411 -14.87 -2.36 24.32
CA VAL A 411 -14.61 -2.62 25.73
C VAL A 411 -15.32 -3.93 26.03
N SER A 412 -14.59 -5.05 25.90
CA SER A 412 -15.05 -6.30 26.49
C SER A 412 -15.44 -6.00 27.93
N SER A 413 -16.67 -6.34 28.32
CA SER A 413 -17.15 -6.09 29.67
C SER A 413 -16.19 -6.73 30.69
N PRO A 414 -16.01 -6.16 31.90
CA PRO A 414 -15.21 -6.80 32.94
C PRO A 414 -15.69 -8.25 33.15
N GLY A 415 -14.87 -9.24 32.79
CA GLY A 415 -15.23 -10.66 32.90
C GLY A 415 -15.37 -11.41 31.58
N GLU A 416 -15.34 -10.75 30.41
CA GLU A 416 -15.24 -11.43 29.11
C GLU A 416 -13.79 -11.74 28.73
N TRP A 417 -13.56 -12.86 28.05
CA TRP A 417 -12.25 -13.20 27.50
C TRP A 417 -11.91 -12.24 26.37
N LYS A 418 -10.68 -11.74 26.36
CA LYS A 418 -10.18 -10.99 25.21
C LYS A 418 -9.97 -11.94 24.02
N PRO A 419 -10.10 -11.47 22.77
CA PRO A 419 -9.93 -12.33 21.60
C PRO A 419 -8.60 -13.10 21.61
N GLY A 420 -8.68 -14.43 21.48
CA GLY A 420 -7.56 -15.36 21.56
C GLY A 420 -7.23 -15.82 22.99
N CYS A 421 -7.64 -15.07 24.01
CA CYS A 421 -7.37 -15.40 25.42
C CYS A 421 -8.29 -16.50 25.96
N GLU A 422 -9.35 -16.87 25.26
CA GLU A 422 -10.14 -18.06 25.58
C GLU A 422 -9.30 -19.36 25.59
N ALA A 423 -8.14 -19.38 24.92
CA ALA A 423 -7.16 -20.45 25.02
C ALA A 423 -6.61 -20.64 26.45
N LEU A 424 -6.62 -19.59 27.27
CA LEU A 424 -6.18 -19.63 28.68
C LEU A 424 -7.23 -20.23 29.62
N ALA A 425 -8.45 -20.47 29.14
CA ALA A 425 -9.47 -21.16 29.93
C ALA A 425 -9.09 -22.63 30.19
N GLN A 426 -8.27 -23.22 29.32
CA GLN A 426 -7.63 -24.51 29.55
C GLN A 426 -6.29 -24.27 30.27
N ASN A 427 -6.08 -24.94 31.40
CA ASN A 427 -4.84 -24.82 32.16
C ASN A 427 -4.20 -26.21 32.37
N PRO A 428 -3.07 -26.53 31.70
CA PRO A 428 -2.32 -25.67 30.78
C PRO A 428 -2.95 -25.59 29.37
N PRO A 429 -2.73 -24.49 28.61
CA PRO A 429 -3.08 -24.43 27.20
C PRO A 429 -2.30 -25.46 26.36
N LYS A 430 -2.84 -25.85 25.21
CA LYS A 430 -2.23 -26.89 24.37
C LYS A 430 -1.36 -26.32 23.26
N ALA A 431 -0.54 -27.16 22.63
CA ALA A 431 0.37 -26.74 21.56
C ALA A 431 -0.39 -26.14 20.36
N GLU A 432 -1.56 -26.68 20.03
CA GLU A 432 -2.45 -26.18 18.99
C GLU A 432 -3.00 -24.77 19.25
N ASP A 433 -2.98 -24.29 20.50
CA ASP A 433 -3.46 -22.95 20.86
C ASP A 433 -2.43 -21.84 20.56
N LYS A 434 -1.25 -22.16 20.00
CA LYS A 434 -0.18 -21.18 19.76
C LYS A 434 -0.65 -19.95 18.97
N SER A 435 -1.48 -20.12 17.94
CA SER A 435 -2.02 -19.00 17.14
C SER A 435 -2.98 -18.12 17.96
N LYS A 436 -3.87 -18.74 18.75
CA LYS A 436 -4.79 -18.03 19.67
C LYS A 436 -4.03 -17.27 20.75
N LEU A 437 -2.98 -17.86 21.32
CA LEU A 437 -2.13 -17.19 22.30
C LEU A 437 -1.39 -15.98 21.69
N MET A 438 -0.97 -16.06 20.42
CA MET A 438 -0.41 -14.91 19.72
C MET A 438 -1.43 -13.78 19.55
N GLN A 439 -2.69 -14.13 19.24
CA GLN A 439 -3.79 -13.18 19.22
C GLN A 439 -4.09 -12.60 20.61
N CYS A 440 -4.10 -13.44 21.65
CA CYS A 440 -4.29 -13.04 23.04
C CYS A 440 -3.29 -11.96 23.47
N ILE A 441 -2.00 -12.13 23.15
CA ILE A 441 -0.96 -11.13 23.42
C ILE A 441 -1.35 -9.77 22.81
N ARG A 442 -1.79 -9.75 21.56
CA ARG A 442 -2.19 -8.50 20.89
C ARG A 442 -3.43 -7.89 21.53
N SER A 443 -4.39 -8.71 21.91
CA SER A 443 -5.60 -8.26 22.59
C SER A 443 -5.29 -7.68 23.97
N ILE A 444 -4.40 -8.30 24.73
CA ILE A 444 -3.89 -7.78 26.02
C ILE A 444 -3.16 -6.44 25.81
N GLN A 445 -2.20 -6.38 24.89
CA GLN A 445 -1.46 -5.13 24.57
C GLN A 445 -2.42 -3.98 24.23
N ASN A 446 -3.40 -4.24 23.35
CA ASN A 446 -4.40 -3.24 22.99
C ASN A 446 -5.23 -2.80 24.20
N ALA A 447 -5.68 -3.75 25.03
CA ALA A 447 -6.50 -3.46 26.20
C ALA A 447 -5.75 -2.60 27.23
N ILE A 448 -4.47 -2.89 27.51
CA ILE A 448 -3.69 -2.17 28.53
C ILE A 448 -3.11 -0.85 28.02
N VAL A 449 -3.06 -0.62 26.70
CA VAL A 449 -2.58 0.63 26.09
C VAL A 449 -3.71 1.61 25.77
N ALA A 450 -4.93 1.13 25.54
CA ALA A 450 -6.07 1.98 25.15
C ALA A 450 -6.35 3.09 26.19
N GLY A 451 -6.19 4.35 25.77
CA GLY A 451 -6.32 5.54 26.61
C GLY A 451 -5.17 5.82 27.59
N ASN A 452 -4.11 5.01 27.57
CA ASN A 452 -2.99 5.10 28.52
C ASN A 452 -1.72 5.72 27.91
N ARG A 453 -1.94 6.70 27.03
CA ARG A 453 -0.87 7.50 26.43
C ARG A 453 -0.88 8.92 26.98
N ASP A 454 0.29 9.49 27.12
CA ASP A 454 0.47 10.90 27.47
C ASP A 454 0.16 11.78 26.25
N GLY A 455 0.01 13.10 26.44
CA GLY A 455 -0.31 14.04 25.35
C GLY A 455 0.73 14.07 24.22
N ASN A 456 1.94 13.57 24.48
CA ASN A 456 2.99 13.40 23.48
C ASN A 456 2.89 12.07 22.69
N GLY A 457 1.97 11.17 23.05
CA GLY A 457 1.77 9.85 22.45
C GLY A 457 2.62 8.72 23.07
N ALA A 458 3.46 9.00 24.06
CA ALA A 458 4.21 7.98 24.80
C ALA A 458 3.24 7.13 25.64
N LEU A 459 3.59 5.86 25.86
CA LEU A 459 2.91 5.09 26.91
C LEU A 459 3.19 5.69 28.29
N ASN A 460 2.12 5.91 29.05
CA ASN A 460 2.18 6.29 30.45
C ASN A 460 2.34 5.02 31.29
N ARG A 461 3.52 4.81 31.87
CA ARG A 461 3.87 3.57 32.61
C ARG A 461 2.86 3.25 33.69
N LYS A 462 2.54 4.24 34.53
CA LYS A 462 1.58 4.13 35.63
C LYS A 462 0.24 3.59 35.13
N LYS A 463 -0.37 4.29 34.18
CA LYS A 463 -1.69 3.95 33.64
C LYS A 463 -1.72 2.58 32.95
N VAL A 464 -0.66 2.24 32.21
CA VAL A 464 -0.54 0.92 31.56
C VAL A 464 -0.50 -0.18 32.61
N PHE A 465 0.30 -0.03 33.66
CA PHE A 465 0.45 -1.04 34.71
C PHE A 465 -0.84 -1.16 35.53
N ASP A 466 -1.48 -0.05 35.88
CA ASP A 466 -2.80 -0.04 36.52
C ASP A 466 -3.82 -0.81 35.67
N SER A 467 -3.77 -0.64 34.34
CA SER A 467 -4.66 -1.34 33.42
C SER A 467 -4.37 -2.83 33.26
N MET A 468 -3.14 -3.29 33.53
CA MET A 468 -2.86 -4.72 33.60
C MET A 468 -3.63 -5.38 34.73
N PHE A 469 -3.85 -4.68 35.85
CA PHE A 469 -4.67 -5.20 36.95
C PHE A 469 -6.17 -4.96 36.74
N SER A 470 -6.54 -3.79 36.22
CA SER A 470 -7.96 -3.38 36.17
C SER A 470 -8.70 -3.89 34.95
N ARG A 471 -8.00 -4.32 33.88
CA ARG A 471 -8.62 -4.72 32.60
C ARG A 471 -8.38 -6.17 32.21
N LEU A 472 -7.52 -6.89 32.93
CA LEU A 472 -7.18 -8.28 32.64
C LEU A 472 -7.77 -9.21 33.70
N LYS A 473 -8.25 -10.38 33.27
CA LYS A 473 -8.62 -11.49 34.17
C LYS A 473 -7.40 -12.06 34.90
N PRO A 474 -7.56 -12.76 36.04
CA PRO A 474 -6.44 -13.41 36.73
C PRO A 474 -5.55 -14.28 35.82
N GLU A 475 -6.15 -15.06 34.92
CA GLU A 475 -5.43 -15.92 33.97
C GLU A 475 -4.68 -15.09 32.91
N GLU A 476 -5.29 -14.01 32.43
CA GLU A 476 -4.65 -13.05 31.51
C GLU A 476 -3.51 -12.28 32.20
N GLN A 477 -3.64 -11.96 33.49
CA GLN A 477 -2.58 -11.33 34.30
C GLN A 477 -1.39 -12.27 34.45
N LYS A 478 -1.63 -13.54 34.79
CA LYS A 478 -0.58 -14.58 34.87
C LYS A 478 0.11 -14.76 33.51
N PHE A 479 -0.65 -14.90 32.44
CA PHE A 479 -0.11 -15.03 31.09
C PHE A 479 0.72 -13.80 30.67
N ALA A 480 0.19 -12.59 30.88
CA ALA A 480 0.90 -11.35 30.60
C ALA A 480 2.20 -11.22 31.41
N ALA A 481 2.17 -11.57 32.70
CA ALA A 481 3.35 -11.56 33.55
C ALA A 481 4.43 -12.51 33.01
N MET A 482 4.07 -13.76 32.69
CA MET A 482 5.04 -14.72 32.16
C MET A 482 5.60 -14.29 30.81
N ILE A 483 4.73 -13.99 29.83
CA ILE A 483 5.13 -13.73 28.44
C ILE A 483 5.92 -12.43 28.31
N PHE A 484 5.42 -11.33 28.91
CA PHE A 484 6.08 -10.04 28.74
C PHE A 484 7.42 -10.02 29.47
N THR A 485 7.49 -10.58 30.68
CA THR A 485 8.74 -10.69 31.44
C THR A 485 9.80 -11.44 30.65
N VAL A 486 9.52 -12.66 30.18
CA VAL A 486 10.54 -13.43 29.45
C VAL A 486 10.94 -12.79 28.12
N GLN A 487 10.01 -12.12 27.43
CA GLN A 487 10.32 -11.40 26.21
C GLN A 487 11.22 -10.19 26.47
N GLY A 488 10.95 -9.43 27.53
CA GLY A 488 11.77 -8.26 27.88
C GLY A 488 13.15 -8.60 28.41
N GLU A 489 13.26 -9.72 29.11
CA GLU A 489 14.49 -10.12 29.80
C GLU A 489 15.41 -10.96 28.89
N VAL A 490 14.83 -11.88 28.10
CA VAL A 490 15.57 -12.84 27.26
C VAL A 490 15.39 -12.58 25.77
N GLY A 491 14.21 -12.09 25.35
CA GLY A 491 13.79 -12.06 23.94
C GLY A 491 14.61 -11.16 23.01
N TRP A 492 15.34 -10.17 23.53
CA TRP A 492 16.19 -9.28 22.73
C TRP A 492 17.47 -9.95 22.18
N MET A 493 17.77 -11.18 22.60
CA MET A 493 19.05 -11.84 22.32
C MET A 493 19.12 -12.60 20.99
N GLY A 494 18.08 -12.54 20.14
CA GLY A 494 18.10 -12.91 18.72
C GLY A 494 18.26 -14.40 18.37
N ASP A 495 18.77 -15.24 19.27
CA ASP A 495 19.07 -16.65 18.97
C ASP A 495 17.83 -17.56 19.09
N HIS A 496 17.62 -18.42 18.07
CA HIS A 496 16.71 -19.55 18.14
C HIS A 496 17.20 -20.55 19.21
N GLY A 497 16.29 -21.05 20.07
CA GLY A 497 16.61 -22.13 21.02
C GLY A 497 16.77 -21.75 22.50
N ARG A 498 16.52 -20.50 22.89
CA ARG A 498 16.58 -20.06 24.31
C ARG A 498 15.35 -20.40 25.15
N TYR A 499 14.62 -21.45 24.77
CA TYR A 499 13.37 -21.81 25.44
C TYR A 499 13.58 -22.10 26.93
N HIS A 500 14.69 -22.76 27.25
CA HIS A 500 15.06 -23.13 28.62
C HIS A 500 15.42 -21.91 29.49
N GLU A 501 16.12 -20.89 28.95
CA GLU A 501 16.38 -19.65 29.68
C GLU A 501 15.07 -18.90 29.99
N MET A 502 14.15 -18.82 29.04
CA MET A 502 12.83 -18.22 29.26
C MET A 502 12.02 -18.99 30.32
N MET A 503 11.98 -20.33 30.25
CA MET A 503 11.32 -21.17 31.24
C MET A 503 11.93 -21.03 32.64
N ALA A 504 13.26 -20.87 32.75
CA ALA A 504 13.91 -20.60 34.03
C ALA A 504 13.50 -19.25 34.64
N VAL A 505 13.30 -18.21 33.82
CA VAL A 505 12.75 -16.91 34.27
C VAL A 505 11.27 -17.05 34.69
N MET A 506 10.45 -17.84 33.97
CA MET A 506 9.08 -18.15 34.42
C MET A 506 9.09 -18.87 35.77
N LYS A 507 10.06 -19.78 36.00
CA LYS A 507 10.22 -20.47 37.28
C LYS A 507 10.54 -19.52 38.43
N VAL A 508 11.34 -18.48 38.17
CA VAL A 508 11.62 -17.41 39.15
C VAL A 508 10.32 -16.71 39.57
N LEU A 509 9.43 -16.36 38.62
CA LEU A 509 8.13 -15.76 38.92
C LEU A 509 7.26 -16.69 39.79
N GLU A 510 7.11 -17.96 39.41
CA GLU A 510 6.30 -18.94 40.15
C GLU A 510 6.82 -19.16 41.58
N ASN A 511 8.13 -19.37 41.74
CA ASN A 511 8.73 -19.58 43.05
C ASN A 511 8.53 -18.36 43.96
N ARG A 512 8.63 -17.15 43.40
CA ARG A 512 8.44 -15.92 44.17
C ARG A 512 7.01 -15.70 44.62
N VAL A 513 6.02 -16.08 43.83
CA VAL A 513 4.62 -16.11 44.27
C VAL A 513 4.48 -17.03 45.47
N SER A 514 5.03 -18.26 45.39
CA SER A 514 5.02 -19.23 46.49
C SER A 514 5.70 -18.67 47.75
N MET A 515 6.86 -18.04 47.61
CA MET A 515 7.58 -17.42 48.72
C MET A 515 6.85 -16.23 49.34
N ALA A 516 6.21 -15.38 48.54
CA ALA A 516 5.41 -14.27 49.04
C ALA A 516 4.23 -14.78 49.89
N LYS A 517 3.55 -15.84 49.43
CA LYS A 517 2.47 -16.50 50.17
C LYS A 517 2.96 -17.12 51.48
N GLN A 518 4.09 -17.84 51.46
CA GLN A 518 4.72 -18.41 52.67
C GLN A 518 5.11 -17.34 53.70
N ARG A 519 5.41 -16.11 53.23
CA ARG A 519 5.74 -14.96 54.09
C ARG A 519 4.52 -14.22 54.63
N GLY A 520 3.31 -14.70 54.32
CA GLY A 520 2.05 -14.14 54.80
C GLY A 520 1.64 -12.85 54.09
N TRP A 521 2.03 -12.67 52.82
CA TRP A 521 1.45 -11.59 52.02
C TRP A 521 -0.07 -11.81 51.91
N SER A 522 -0.85 -10.78 52.26
CA SER A 522 -2.31 -10.83 52.19
C SER A 522 -2.76 -10.95 50.73
N GLU A 523 -3.43 -12.07 50.39
CA GLU A 523 -3.95 -12.41 49.06
C GLU A 523 -4.89 -11.32 48.46
N PRO A 524 -5.07 -11.28 47.12
CA PRO A 524 -4.48 -12.16 46.11
C PRO A 524 -3.10 -11.69 45.64
N VAL A 525 -2.06 -12.54 45.79
CA VAL A 525 -0.74 -12.34 45.18
C VAL A 525 -0.58 -13.28 43.99
N ASN A 526 -0.28 -12.73 42.82
CA ASN A 526 -0.05 -13.48 41.60
C ASN A 526 1.27 -13.11 40.91
N GLU A 527 1.54 -13.74 39.76
CA GLU A 527 2.77 -13.53 39.00
C GLU A 527 2.91 -12.09 38.49
N LEU A 528 1.81 -11.39 38.24
CA LEU A 528 1.84 -9.98 37.82
C LEU A 528 2.27 -9.05 38.96
N ASP A 529 1.81 -9.32 40.20
CA ASP A 529 2.27 -8.59 41.39
C ASP A 529 3.79 -8.71 41.55
N ILE A 530 4.33 -9.91 41.34
CA ILE A 530 5.77 -10.18 41.41
C ILE A 530 6.51 -9.54 40.24
N ALA A 531 6.00 -9.65 39.01
CA ALA A 531 6.64 -9.10 37.80
C ALA A 531 6.79 -7.58 37.87
N LEU A 532 5.77 -6.88 38.37
CA LEU A 532 5.74 -5.42 38.48
C LEU A 532 6.35 -4.89 39.78
N HIS A 533 6.77 -5.77 40.69
CA HIS A 533 7.47 -5.35 41.90
C HIS A 533 8.77 -4.62 41.53
N PRO A 534 9.07 -3.45 42.14
CA PRO A 534 10.23 -2.66 41.74
C PRO A 534 11.54 -3.44 41.80
N ILE A 535 12.40 -3.23 40.80
CA ILE A 535 13.78 -3.74 40.74
C ILE A 535 13.88 -5.27 40.48
N GLU A 536 12.76 -5.99 40.51
CA GLU A 536 12.77 -7.45 40.34
C GLU A 536 13.09 -7.89 38.92
N PHE A 537 12.45 -7.26 37.94
CA PHE A 537 12.64 -7.53 36.52
C PHE A 537 12.99 -6.21 35.85
N SER A 538 14.21 -6.16 35.34
CA SER A 538 14.81 -4.94 34.79
C SER A 538 13.92 -4.26 33.75
N MET A 539 13.23 -5.04 32.92
CA MET A 539 12.39 -4.53 31.85
C MET A 539 11.29 -3.58 32.33
N TYR A 540 10.78 -3.74 33.56
CA TYR A 540 9.70 -2.92 34.12
C TYR A 540 10.20 -1.69 34.88
N ASN A 541 11.51 -1.50 35.02
CA ASN A 541 12.06 -0.32 35.66
C ASN A 541 11.69 0.95 34.88
N ALA A 542 11.49 2.06 35.59
CA ALA A 542 11.03 3.32 34.98
C ALA A 542 11.96 3.84 33.87
N ASN A 543 13.27 3.61 34.05
CA ASN A 543 14.31 4.04 33.13
C ASN A 543 14.63 3.02 32.02
N ASP A 544 14.09 1.80 32.10
CA ASP A 544 14.31 0.79 31.07
C ASP A 544 13.32 1.01 29.91
N PRO A 545 13.79 1.20 28.66
CA PRO A 545 12.90 1.36 27.52
C PRO A 545 12.22 0.05 27.07
N ASN A 546 12.62 -1.12 27.60
CA ASN A 546 12.17 -2.43 27.12
C ASN A 546 10.71 -2.71 27.48
N TRP A 547 10.14 -2.25 28.60
CA TRP A 547 8.69 -2.42 28.81
C TRP A 547 7.87 -1.75 27.70
N ARG A 548 8.32 -0.59 27.16
CA ARG A 548 7.62 0.01 26.01
C ARG A 548 7.80 -0.83 24.75
N LYS A 549 8.96 -1.46 24.53
CA LYS A 549 9.16 -2.40 23.42
C LYS A 549 8.15 -3.54 23.47
N VAL A 550 8.06 -4.17 24.63
CA VAL A 550 7.27 -5.37 24.84
C VAL A 550 5.77 -5.08 24.93
N LEU A 551 5.36 -3.99 25.58
CA LEU A 551 3.93 -3.71 25.82
C LEU A 551 3.27 -2.87 24.72
N ASP A 552 4.04 -2.14 23.91
CA ASP A 552 3.46 -1.29 22.86
C ASP A 552 3.10 -2.12 21.60
N PRO A 553 1.81 -2.23 21.23
CA PRO A 553 1.38 -2.99 20.06
C PRO A 553 1.96 -2.44 18.74
N VAL A 554 2.44 -1.19 18.72
CA VAL A 554 3.09 -0.58 17.54
C VAL A 554 4.45 -1.23 17.25
N ARG A 555 5.16 -1.72 18.27
CA ARG A 555 6.55 -2.17 18.13
C ARG A 555 6.72 -3.59 17.58
N ARG A 556 5.62 -4.30 17.26
CA ARG A 556 5.58 -5.60 16.54
C ARG A 556 6.66 -6.61 16.98
N GLU A 557 6.91 -6.71 18.28
CA GLU A 557 7.77 -7.76 18.83
C GLU A 557 7.26 -9.16 18.44
N ASN A 558 8.19 -10.09 18.20
CA ASN A 558 7.90 -11.49 17.92
C ASN A 558 7.90 -12.30 19.22
N PHE A 559 6.73 -12.82 19.59
CA PHE A 559 6.51 -13.58 20.83
C PHE A 559 6.52 -15.10 20.63
N SER A 560 6.89 -15.60 19.44
CA SER A 560 6.80 -17.04 19.14
C SER A 560 7.58 -17.89 20.14
N ASN A 561 8.81 -17.46 20.50
CA ASN A 561 9.64 -18.19 21.45
C ASN A 561 9.09 -18.12 22.88
N ALA A 562 8.58 -16.95 23.30
CA ALA A 562 7.96 -16.79 24.61
C ALA A 562 6.71 -17.66 24.76
N ILE A 563 5.85 -17.74 23.73
CA ILE A 563 4.67 -18.62 23.72
C ILE A 563 5.08 -20.09 23.75
N GLU A 564 6.08 -20.48 22.95
CA GLU A 564 6.55 -21.85 22.94
C GLU A 564 7.15 -22.27 24.30
N SER A 565 7.92 -21.41 24.94
CA SER A 565 8.38 -21.61 26.31
C SER A 565 7.21 -21.72 27.30
N PHE A 566 6.21 -20.85 27.18
CA PHE A 566 5.03 -20.88 28.05
C PHE A 566 4.23 -22.19 27.91
N LEU A 567 4.09 -22.71 26.69
CA LEU A 567 3.39 -23.98 26.42
C LEU A 567 4.16 -25.20 26.94
N ARG A 568 5.51 -25.16 26.93
CA ARG A 568 6.37 -26.22 27.46
C ARG A 568 6.51 -26.17 28.97
N PHE A 569 6.46 -24.99 29.57
CA PHE A 569 6.75 -24.74 30.98
C PHE A 569 6.00 -25.68 31.96
N PRO A 570 4.68 -25.94 31.81
CA PRO A 570 3.93 -26.79 32.73
C PRO A 570 4.39 -28.26 32.79
N SER A 571 4.98 -28.77 31.71
CA SER A 571 5.47 -30.15 31.60
C SER A 571 6.99 -30.27 31.61
N ALA A 572 7.70 -29.15 31.68
CA ALA A 572 9.16 -29.12 31.66
C ALA A 572 9.75 -29.77 32.91
N LYS A 573 10.81 -30.58 32.73
CA LYS A 573 11.51 -31.23 33.83
C LYS A 573 12.67 -30.35 34.29
N PHE A 574 12.57 -29.81 35.50
CA PHE A 574 13.61 -28.98 36.10
C PHE A 574 14.48 -29.79 37.05
N GLU A 575 15.78 -29.86 36.77
CA GLU A 575 16.74 -30.61 37.56
C GLU A 575 17.91 -29.73 38.05
N PRO A 576 18.38 -29.95 39.29
CA PRO A 576 17.74 -30.78 40.32
C PRO A 576 16.52 -30.06 40.94
N ALA A 577 15.42 -30.80 41.11
CA ALA A 577 14.10 -30.21 41.45
C ALA A 577 14.09 -29.41 42.77
N ASN A 578 14.85 -29.88 43.78
CA ASN A 578 14.98 -29.20 45.08
C ASN A 578 15.65 -27.82 44.97
N ILE A 579 16.57 -27.64 44.02
CA ILE A 579 17.19 -26.34 43.74
C ILE A 579 16.24 -25.51 42.87
N ALA A 580 15.68 -26.09 41.81
CA ALA A 580 14.83 -25.38 40.87
C ALA A 580 13.63 -24.69 41.52
N ASN A 581 13.01 -25.31 42.53
CA ASN A 581 11.88 -24.76 43.28
C ASN A 581 12.27 -23.66 44.30
N ARG A 582 13.56 -23.34 44.44
CA ARG A 582 14.10 -22.31 45.35
C ARG A 582 14.77 -21.16 44.62
N ILE A 583 14.82 -21.21 43.30
CA ILE A 583 15.40 -20.13 42.49
C ILE A 583 14.49 -18.94 42.60
N SER A 584 15.05 -17.83 43.06
CA SER A 584 14.29 -16.62 43.30
C SER A 584 14.88 -15.42 42.59
N HIS A 585 16.08 -15.49 42.02
CA HIS A 585 16.66 -14.38 41.29
C HIS A 585 17.47 -14.87 40.10
N TYR A 586 17.70 -13.96 39.16
CA TYR A 586 18.62 -14.15 38.07
C TYR A 586 19.21 -12.79 37.66
N HIS A 587 20.40 -12.79 37.06
CA HIS A 587 20.95 -11.60 36.42
C HIS A 587 21.75 -11.98 35.18
N THR A 588 21.97 -11.03 34.28
CA THR A 588 22.89 -11.21 33.16
C THR A 588 24.34 -11.23 33.66
N ASN A 589 25.21 -12.03 33.06
CA ASN A 589 26.59 -12.22 33.53
C ASN A 589 27.42 -10.91 33.63
N GLY A 590 27.02 -9.87 32.87
CA GLY A 590 27.65 -8.55 32.91
C GLY A 590 27.19 -7.63 34.05
N VAL A 591 26.20 -8.04 34.85
CA VAL A 591 25.68 -7.28 35.99
C VAL A 591 26.15 -7.93 37.28
N SER A 592 26.40 -7.12 38.30
CA SER A 592 26.95 -7.58 39.58
C SER A 592 26.12 -7.07 40.76
N PRO A 593 24.93 -7.65 41.00
CA PRO A 593 24.11 -7.24 42.12
C PRO A 593 24.77 -7.62 43.46
N ALA A 594 24.38 -6.96 44.56
CA ALA A 594 24.92 -7.25 45.89
C ALA A 594 24.70 -8.73 46.31
N TRP A 595 23.63 -9.35 45.83
CA TRP A 595 23.30 -10.75 46.08
C TRP A 595 23.96 -11.75 45.12
N ARG A 596 24.88 -11.32 44.24
CA ARG A 596 25.60 -12.20 43.29
C ARG A 596 26.42 -13.32 43.95
N ASN A 597 26.71 -13.17 45.25
CA ASN A 597 27.46 -14.13 46.06
C ASN A 597 26.56 -15.22 46.65
N SER A 598 25.24 -15.14 46.46
CA SER A 598 24.33 -16.23 46.80
C SER A 598 24.63 -17.49 45.99
N PRO A 599 24.20 -18.68 46.46
CA PRO A 599 24.38 -19.92 45.72
C PRO A 599 23.76 -19.87 44.31
N LYS A 600 24.57 -20.22 43.29
CA LYS A 600 24.14 -20.33 41.90
C LYS A 600 23.43 -21.66 41.67
N ALA A 601 22.37 -21.64 40.88
CA ALA A 601 21.68 -22.84 40.41
C ALA A 601 22.29 -23.31 39.08
N ASN A 602 22.79 -24.55 39.07
CA ASN A 602 23.15 -25.26 37.84
C ASN A 602 21.90 -26.00 37.34
N LEU A 603 21.04 -25.28 36.63
CA LEU A 603 19.78 -25.80 36.14
C LEU A 603 19.97 -26.63 34.87
N VAL A 604 19.28 -27.77 34.81
CA VAL A 604 19.00 -28.53 33.59
C VAL A 604 17.49 -28.52 33.39
N ILE A 605 17.02 -28.18 32.18
CA ILE A 605 15.61 -28.24 31.81
C ILE A 605 15.47 -29.13 30.59
N ASP A 606 14.64 -30.17 30.67
CA ASP A 606 14.45 -31.15 29.58
C ASP A 606 15.78 -31.69 29.02
N ASN A 607 16.68 -32.09 29.92
CA ASN A 607 18.05 -32.55 29.62
C ASN A 607 18.98 -31.49 28.98
N ASN A 608 18.58 -30.21 28.94
CA ASN A 608 19.40 -29.13 28.42
C ASN A 608 19.91 -28.23 29.56
N PRO A 609 21.23 -28.06 29.73
CA PRO A 609 21.76 -27.16 30.75
C PRO A 609 21.40 -25.71 30.41
N VAL A 610 20.80 -25.01 31.37
CA VAL A 610 20.49 -23.58 31.31
C VAL A 610 21.67 -22.74 31.77
N VAL A 611 22.53 -23.32 32.62
CA VAL A 611 23.72 -22.67 33.18
C VAL A 611 24.88 -23.64 33.05
N GLY A 612 25.87 -23.29 32.22
CA GLY A 612 27.13 -24.05 32.14
C GLY A 612 27.50 -24.52 30.74
N ALA A 613 28.18 -23.64 29.99
CA ALA A 613 29.22 -23.96 28.99
C ALA A 613 29.66 -22.68 28.24
N GLY A 614 29.89 -21.58 28.96
CA GLY A 614 30.35 -20.31 28.36
C GLY A 614 29.37 -19.58 27.44
N ARG A 615 28.16 -20.12 27.20
CA ARG A 615 27.14 -19.55 26.29
C ARG A 615 25.94 -18.90 26.98
N THR A 616 25.72 -19.18 28.26
CA THR A 616 24.50 -18.78 28.99
C THR A 616 24.66 -17.37 29.51
N LYS A 617 23.78 -16.45 29.07
CA LYS A 617 23.89 -15.02 29.41
C LYS A 617 23.30 -14.71 30.78
N HIS A 618 22.39 -15.56 31.28
CA HIS A 618 21.77 -15.42 32.59
C HIS A 618 22.35 -16.42 33.60
N LEU A 619 22.56 -15.94 34.82
CA LEU A 619 22.92 -16.74 35.99
C LEU A 619 21.73 -16.76 36.94
N PHE A 620 21.37 -17.93 37.43
CA PHE A 620 20.22 -18.14 38.32
C PHE A 620 20.69 -18.41 39.74
N TYR A 621 19.95 -17.89 40.72
CA TYR A 621 20.33 -17.89 42.13
C TYR A 621 19.15 -18.33 43.00
N TYR A 622 19.46 -19.09 44.05
CA TYR A 622 18.49 -19.56 45.02
C TYR A 622 18.83 -19.06 46.43
N ASN A 623 17.84 -19.00 47.32
CA ASN A 623 17.97 -18.51 48.70
C ASN A 623 18.48 -17.07 48.85
N VAL A 624 18.26 -16.21 47.86
CA VAL A 624 18.69 -14.80 47.95
C VAL A 624 17.90 -14.01 48.99
N ASP A 625 16.62 -14.34 49.16
CA ASP A 625 15.66 -13.53 49.91
C ASP A 625 15.84 -13.54 51.43
N GLY A 626 16.78 -14.34 51.97
CA GLY A 626 17.20 -14.22 53.37
C GLY A 626 17.97 -12.93 53.66
N ASN A 627 18.60 -12.34 52.63
CA ASN A 627 19.50 -11.18 52.75
C ASN A 627 19.01 -9.92 52.04
N VAL A 628 18.11 -10.04 51.06
CA VAL A 628 17.55 -8.89 50.33
C VAL A 628 16.22 -8.53 50.98
N GLY A 629 16.18 -7.39 51.66
CA GLY A 629 15.04 -6.92 52.44
C GLY A 629 13.77 -6.73 51.59
N TRP A 630 13.06 -7.82 51.31
CA TRP A 630 11.65 -7.84 50.97
C TRP A 630 10.89 -7.29 52.18
N SER A 631 10.85 -5.97 52.32
CA SER A 631 10.16 -5.35 53.42
C SER A 631 8.70 -5.80 53.38
N ARG A 632 8.19 -6.37 54.48
CA ARG A 632 6.77 -6.72 54.68
C ARG A 632 5.79 -5.59 54.34
N ARG A 633 6.27 -4.36 54.15
CA ARG A 633 5.48 -3.20 53.71
C ARG A 633 5.27 -3.23 52.19
N GLN A 634 4.52 -4.19 51.67
CA GLN A 634 3.93 -4.03 50.34
C GLN A 634 2.73 -4.96 50.09
N SER A 635 1.61 -4.69 50.76
CA SER A 635 0.31 -4.92 50.15
C SER A 635 -0.58 -3.68 50.35
N SER A 636 -0.63 -2.88 49.30
CA SER A 636 -1.88 -2.27 48.87
C SER A 636 -1.62 -2.00 47.40
N ARG A 637 -2.44 -2.53 46.50
CA ARG A 637 -2.32 -2.49 45.02
C ARG A 637 -2.13 -1.09 44.38
N TYR A 638 -1.71 -0.06 45.13
CA TYR A 638 -1.97 1.35 44.83
C TYR A 638 -0.87 2.37 45.15
N LYS A 639 0.26 2.05 45.81
CA LYS A 639 1.20 3.11 46.25
C LYS A 639 2.39 3.44 45.34
N ARG A 640 2.64 2.73 44.24
CA ARG A 640 3.87 2.96 43.41
C ARG A 640 3.68 2.79 41.90
N ALA A 641 2.47 3.03 41.42
CA ALA A 641 2.28 3.36 40.01
C ALA A 641 2.49 4.88 39.86
#